data_AF-A0A6G8CQX1-F1
#
_entry.id   AF-A0A6G8CQX1-F1
#
_cell.length_a   1.000
_cell.length_b   1.000
_cell.length_c   1.000
_cell.angle_alpha   90.00
_cell.angle_beta   90.00
_cell.angle_gamma   90.00
#
_symmetry.space_group_name_H-M   'P 1'
#
loop_
_entity.id
_entity.type
_entity.pdbx_description
1 polymer ?
#
loop_
_entity_poly.entity_id
_entity_poly.type
_entity_poly.pdbx_seq_one_letter_code
_entity_poly.pdbx_strand_id
1 'polypeptide(L)'
;MKDSSIVMNALDGTGLWSWRTAAATIDAQRLHIATKGDGSNNVAARTGSRTTVDSGQLYSSGSRSVIAVASASRAYLNGNFIAGGVVLGNKRLTNSWNGSPPETAPSGWPQYLEKADWTSYGRPVDAAGNNVEANVAQYVASSAINNYAVLATGVQDAIRLDRDANDTPNTIHMFGAQDNHALFVEGASPNSGGLITSRGTVITTHSPGSAGGRIKMLGNLLIDGNTITTEKDNAHGLWVTGGPSGTLSTPYNASTIITKGAKSHAMRADAGAQLVFDDSATPHTFLPAATSNVSGAGSAVLNSDGTGTLVRVATAQSLAMSMTAEKQGNINYGALAENGGQITFSEGADSGGTALSANSGGVLYFASATTAPDAAGSRVQLNASQLSIDFTAVRIGSLEGDAASAVSIAGASSHLVVGPDNSAGDGSRMASTIYSGTIQGAGKLTVAAGNRLMLATSGADTHTGVTTIGGSGASKALPTNPTASVLSAGAANAFSASSDYVVLSDGAMDANGLAQTVKSLANAGVVSLPANTNPQPTTVLMSSGAYIGNNGTLVLGTQLAGDGAPSDKLVVGGAITGTTQIDVQNLGGAGAQAPVGILVVQGTSPSPANAFALAHAVAVNGFVYRLQQVGNNWYLQTVAAPTITTATPGNSQAVLTIDPPGNLPTGVTVTGYNMNCTPTTGGAAVTANGASPLTMPGMTNGTTYNCVTTATLSDGTVTPQSNTMQVTPPILTPSITGTVPGDTKGTVTIAPPANLPSGVTVKDYTLTCTPATGAPVTVTGSSPIALTGLTNDVLYTCTAIANLSDGSTSAVSAPASFTPTAKAPATTTPVPVMGPLGGSLMSLFAMVLGAAELRRRKSAKQRVDC
;
A
#
# COMPACT_ATOMS: atom_id res chain seq x y z
N MET A 1 0.19 -36.52 -48.16
CA MET A 1 0.67 -37.92 -48.23
C MET A 1 1.64 -38.06 -47.06
N LYS A 2 1.14 -38.54 -45.90
CA LYS A 2 1.34 -39.90 -45.36
C LYS A 2 2.83 -40.16 -45.08
N ASP A 3 3.34 -40.40 -43.86
CA ASP A 3 2.73 -40.87 -42.61
C ASP A 3 3.51 -40.38 -41.38
N SER A 4 2.77 -40.23 -40.28
CA SER A 4 3.24 -40.01 -38.90
C SER A 4 3.71 -41.32 -38.25
N SER A 5 4.64 -41.27 -37.29
CA SER A 5 4.45 -41.91 -35.97
C SER A 5 5.61 -41.65 -35.00
N ILE A 6 5.21 -41.15 -33.84
CA ILE A 6 5.90 -41.21 -32.55
C ILE A 6 5.79 -42.64 -32.02
N VAL A 7 6.86 -43.17 -31.41
CA VAL A 7 6.77 -44.21 -30.37
C VAL A 7 7.70 -43.81 -29.22
N MET A 8 7.08 -43.46 -28.10
CA MET A 8 7.72 -43.49 -26.78
C MET A 8 7.76 -44.94 -26.29
N ASN A 9 8.84 -45.32 -25.61
CA ASN A 9 8.81 -46.38 -24.61
C ASN A 9 9.64 -45.91 -23.40
N ALA A 10 8.95 -45.66 -22.29
CA ALA A 10 9.53 -45.71 -20.96
C ALA A 10 9.45 -47.16 -20.47
N LEU A 11 10.50 -47.64 -19.80
CA LEU A 11 10.48 -48.76 -18.84
C LEU A 11 11.76 -48.69 -18.00
N ASP A 12 11.62 -48.05 -16.85
CA ASP A 12 11.84 -48.57 -15.48
C ASP A 12 13.00 -49.56 -15.23
N GLY A 13 13.78 -49.28 -14.17
CA GLY A 13 14.36 -50.35 -13.33
C GLY A 13 15.88 -50.37 -13.16
N THR A 14 16.34 -49.77 -12.06
CA THR A 14 17.41 -50.24 -11.16
C THR A 14 18.59 -51.05 -11.73
N GLY A 15 19.81 -50.51 -11.65
CA GLY A 15 21.03 -51.29 -11.91
C GLY A 15 22.35 -50.57 -11.59
N LEU A 16 22.69 -50.48 -10.30
CA LEU A 16 24.05 -50.20 -9.79
C LEU A 16 25.04 -51.25 -10.33
N TRP A 17 26.01 -50.92 -11.18
CA TRP A 17 27.28 -51.68 -11.26
C TRP A 17 28.49 -50.79 -11.60
N SER A 18 29.44 -50.82 -10.68
CA SER A 18 30.80 -50.28 -10.76
C SER A 18 31.64 -50.97 -11.83
N TRP A 19 32.45 -50.22 -12.57
CA TRP A 19 33.52 -50.79 -13.39
C TRP A 19 34.87 -50.59 -12.72
N ARG A 20 35.39 -51.70 -12.18
CA ARG A 20 36.81 -51.89 -11.87
C ARG A 20 37.59 -52.03 -13.16
N THR A 21 38.79 -51.49 -13.12
CA THR A 21 39.87 -51.61 -14.10
C THR A 21 40.23 -53.07 -14.37
N ALA A 22 40.36 -53.42 -15.65
CA ALA A 22 41.10 -54.59 -16.09
C ALA A 22 41.90 -54.22 -17.35
N ALA A 23 43.22 -54.18 -17.19
CA ALA A 23 44.17 -54.10 -18.28
C ALA A 23 44.19 -55.43 -19.03
N ALA A 24 44.17 -55.38 -20.37
CA ALA A 24 44.49 -56.52 -21.20
C ALA A 24 45.24 -56.04 -22.45
N THR A 25 46.53 -56.38 -22.49
CA THR A 25 47.43 -56.27 -23.63
C THR A 25 47.30 -57.54 -24.45
N ILE A 26 46.94 -57.48 -25.74
CA ILE A 26 47.16 -58.60 -26.67
C ILE A 26 47.67 -58.08 -28.03
N ASP A 27 48.69 -58.81 -28.47
CA ASP A 27 49.64 -58.66 -29.55
C ASP A 27 49.04 -58.99 -30.95
N ALA A 28 49.69 -58.46 -31.97
CA ALA A 28 49.26 -58.46 -33.36
C ALA A 28 49.77 -59.68 -34.14
N GLN A 29 48.90 -60.39 -34.89
CA GLN A 29 49.32 -61.09 -36.13
C GLN A 29 48.21 -61.17 -37.21
N ARG A 30 48.65 -60.68 -38.39
CA ARG A 30 48.21 -60.76 -39.79
C ARG A 30 47.15 -61.79 -40.24
N LEU A 31 46.25 -61.35 -41.11
CA LEU A 31 45.72 -62.15 -42.24
C LEU A 31 45.45 -61.27 -43.48
N HIS A 32 45.94 -61.72 -44.64
CA HIS A 32 45.74 -61.20 -46.00
C HIS A 32 44.35 -61.55 -46.56
N ILE A 33 43.81 -60.73 -47.48
CA ILE A 33 43.27 -61.14 -48.80
C ILE A 33 43.18 -59.93 -49.74
N ALA A 34 43.36 -60.22 -51.02
CA ALA A 34 43.75 -59.37 -52.14
C ALA A 34 42.66 -58.46 -52.76
N THR A 35 43.17 -57.49 -53.52
CA THR A 35 42.54 -56.38 -54.26
C THR A 35 41.83 -56.78 -55.56
N LYS A 36 40.83 -55.97 -56.01
CA LYS A 36 40.86 -55.34 -57.36
C LYS A 36 39.82 -54.21 -57.57
N GLY A 37 40.31 -53.08 -58.10
CA GLY A 37 39.58 -52.05 -58.87
C GLY A 37 38.91 -50.97 -58.03
N ASP A 38 39.08 -49.66 -58.24
CA ASP A 38 39.66 -48.91 -59.34
C ASP A 38 39.83 -47.41 -58.97
N GLY A 39 40.93 -46.80 -59.41
CA GLY A 39 40.94 -45.38 -59.84
C GLY A 39 41.25 -44.27 -58.82
N SER A 40 42.54 -44.17 -58.42
CA SER A 40 43.40 -42.95 -58.33
C SER A 40 43.00 -41.76 -57.42
N ASN A 41 43.87 -41.16 -56.60
CA ASN A 41 45.22 -41.45 -56.11
C ASN A 41 45.44 -40.58 -54.84
N ASN A 42 45.23 -41.15 -53.65
CA ASN A 42 45.68 -40.59 -52.38
C ASN A 42 46.86 -41.44 -51.89
N VAL A 43 48.08 -40.92 -51.95
CA VAL A 43 49.25 -41.58 -51.36
C VAL A 43 49.56 -40.93 -50.02
N ALA A 44 48.98 -41.49 -48.95
CA ALA A 44 49.43 -41.27 -47.59
C ALA A 44 50.49 -42.33 -47.26
N ALA A 45 51.75 -41.92 -47.14
CA ALA A 45 52.81 -42.75 -46.59
C ALA A 45 53.07 -42.36 -45.13
N ARG A 46 52.68 -43.23 -44.19
CA ARG A 46 53.25 -43.25 -42.84
C ARG A 46 54.22 -44.43 -42.76
N THR A 47 55.50 -44.13 -42.67
CA THR A 47 56.52 -45.05 -42.16
C THR A 47 57.18 -44.41 -40.96
N GLY A 48 57.14 -45.12 -39.83
CA GLY A 48 57.84 -44.73 -38.63
C GLY A 48 59.35 -44.76 -38.86
N SER A 49 60.00 -43.68 -38.47
CA SER A 49 61.38 -43.75 -38.01
C SER A 49 61.58 -42.69 -36.94
N ARG A 50 62.19 -43.11 -35.84
CA ARG A 50 62.66 -42.27 -34.76
C ARG A 50 63.87 -41.52 -35.29
N THR A 51 63.69 -40.27 -35.71
CA THR A 51 64.80 -39.42 -36.17
C THR A 51 64.88 -38.21 -35.26
N THR A 52 65.87 -38.23 -34.37
CA THR A 52 66.46 -37.01 -33.81
C THR A 52 67.05 -36.25 -34.99
N VAL A 53 66.50 -35.09 -35.35
CA VAL A 53 67.08 -34.22 -36.38
C VAL A 53 67.54 -32.95 -35.70
N ASP A 54 68.85 -32.93 -35.52
CA ASP A 54 69.67 -31.78 -35.24
C ASP A 54 69.69 -30.86 -36.47
N SER A 55 69.55 -29.55 -36.23
CA SER A 55 70.14 -28.44 -36.99
C SER A 55 70.41 -28.66 -38.50
N GLY A 56 69.46 -28.30 -39.37
CA GLY A 56 69.71 -28.26 -40.82
C GLY A 56 68.72 -27.36 -41.59
N GLN A 57 69.21 -26.25 -42.12
CA GLN A 57 68.45 -25.32 -42.96
C GLN A 57 68.24 -25.85 -44.38
N LEU A 58 67.08 -25.56 -44.97
CA LEU A 58 66.79 -25.76 -46.39
C LEU A 58 66.14 -24.48 -46.95
N TYR A 59 66.83 -23.84 -47.90
CA TYR A 59 66.29 -22.75 -48.72
C TYR A 59 65.60 -23.33 -49.96
N SER A 60 64.42 -22.83 -50.31
CA SER A 60 63.89 -22.94 -51.68
C SER A 60 63.48 -21.57 -52.20
N SER A 61 64.19 -21.10 -53.21
CA SER A 61 63.86 -19.96 -54.07
C SER A 61 62.85 -20.38 -55.14
N GLY A 62 61.79 -19.59 -55.35
CA GLY A 62 60.99 -19.67 -56.59
C GLY A 62 59.49 -19.55 -56.41
N SER A 63 58.93 -18.56 -57.08
CA SER A 63 57.51 -18.22 -57.15
C SER A 63 56.64 -19.36 -57.70
N ARG A 64 55.45 -19.51 -57.10
CA ARG A 64 54.30 -20.36 -57.50
C ARG A 64 54.46 -21.86 -57.23
N SER A 65 53.97 -22.29 -56.07
CA SER A 65 53.36 -23.61 -55.86
C SER A 65 52.41 -23.53 -54.65
N VAL A 66 51.14 -23.86 -54.88
CA VAL A 66 50.11 -24.01 -53.84
C VAL A 66 50.37 -25.34 -53.13
N ILE A 67 50.67 -25.30 -51.84
CA ILE A 67 50.68 -26.49 -50.98
C ILE A 67 49.47 -26.37 -50.06
N ALA A 68 48.42 -27.14 -50.35
CA ALA A 68 47.32 -27.34 -49.42
C ALA A 68 47.78 -28.31 -48.32
N VAL A 69 48.01 -27.81 -47.11
CA VAL A 69 48.20 -28.65 -45.92
C VAL A 69 46.94 -28.60 -45.08
N ALA A 70 46.04 -29.55 -45.32
CA ALA A 70 45.04 -29.92 -44.32
C ALA A 70 45.77 -30.60 -43.15
N SER A 71 46.12 -29.85 -42.11
CA SER A 71 46.68 -30.43 -40.88
C SER A 71 45.75 -30.20 -39.69
N ALA A 72 44.84 -31.17 -39.51
CA ALA A 72 44.30 -31.48 -38.20
C ALA A 72 45.39 -32.16 -37.36
N SER A 73 46.36 -31.39 -36.88
CA SER A 73 47.40 -31.88 -35.96
C SER A 73 46.97 -31.61 -34.53
N ARG A 74 46.33 -32.61 -33.90
CA ARG A 74 45.95 -32.62 -32.48
C ARG A 74 47.20 -32.81 -31.63
N ALA A 75 47.57 -31.80 -30.83
CA ALA A 75 48.60 -31.94 -29.79
C ALA A 75 47.92 -32.24 -28.44
N TYR A 76 48.35 -33.32 -27.79
CA TYR A 76 47.90 -33.71 -26.45
C TYR A 76 48.81 -33.06 -25.39
N LEU A 77 48.23 -32.23 -24.53
CA LEU A 77 48.77 -31.96 -23.19
C LEU A 77 47.61 -31.94 -22.19
N ASN A 78 47.68 -32.86 -21.21
CA ASN A 78 46.77 -32.96 -20.06
C ASN A 78 45.26 -32.86 -20.37
N GLY A 79 44.80 -33.67 -21.31
CA GLY A 79 43.37 -34.03 -21.42
C GLY A 79 42.44 -33.06 -22.12
N ASN A 80 42.89 -31.92 -22.64
CA ASN A 80 42.07 -31.02 -23.46
C ASN A 80 42.66 -30.78 -24.85
N PHE A 81 41.80 -30.86 -25.88
CA PHE A 81 42.13 -30.71 -27.30
C PHE A 81 42.35 -29.23 -27.65
N ILE A 82 43.51 -28.87 -28.22
CA ILE A 82 43.78 -27.53 -28.75
C ILE A 82 43.88 -27.61 -30.27
N ALA A 83 43.09 -26.82 -30.99
CA ALA A 83 43.23 -26.58 -32.42
C ALA A 83 43.48 -25.08 -32.65
N GLY A 84 44.56 -24.73 -33.36
CA GLY A 84 44.70 -23.42 -34.00
C GLY A 84 45.21 -22.23 -33.18
N GLY A 85 46.04 -22.42 -32.14
CA GLY A 85 46.67 -21.30 -31.40
C GLY A 85 48.19 -21.22 -31.60
N VAL A 86 48.76 -20.01 -31.60
CA VAL A 86 50.21 -19.79 -31.48
C VAL A 86 50.60 -19.95 -30.01
N VAL A 87 51.27 -21.06 -29.67
CA VAL A 87 51.83 -21.28 -28.32
C VAL A 87 53.14 -20.50 -28.21
N LEU A 88 53.12 -19.36 -27.51
CA LEU A 88 54.30 -18.52 -27.30
C LEU A 88 54.94 -18.85 -25.95
N GLY A 89 55.86 -19.82 -25.92
CA GLY A 89 56.74 -19.99 -24.76
C GLY A 89 57.86 -18.93 -24.77
N ASN A 90 57.98 -18.13 -23.70
CA ASN A 90 59.07 -17.19 -23.40
C ASN A 90 59.75 -16.46 -24.59
N LYS A 91 58.96 -15.96 -25.56
CA LYS A 91 59.51 -15.34 -26.78
C LYS A 91 58.66 -14.20 -27.32
N ARG A 92 59.37 -13.28 -27.98
CA ARG A 92 58.97 -11.93 -28.40
C ARG A 92 58.43 -11.91 -29.83
N LEU A 93 57.38 -11.13 -30.11
CA LEU A 93 56.84 -10.90 -31.45
C LEU A 93 57.48 -9.66 -32.11
N THR A 94 57.97 -9.79 -33.34
CA THR A 94 58.40 -8.71 -34.25
C THR A 94 57.94 -9.00 -35.68
N ASN A 95 56.85 -8.38 -36.13
CA ASN A 95 56.53 -8.35 -37.56
C ASN A 95 56.07 -6.93 -37.92
N SER A 96 56.57 -6.36 -39.01
CA SER A 96 56.17 -5.04 -39.50
C SER A 96 55.48 -5.22 -40.86
N TRP A 97 54.26 -4.70 -41.01
CA TRP A 97 53.62 -4.58 -42.31
C TRP A 97 53.10 -3.15 -42.51
N ASN A 98 53.76 -2.42 -43.40
CA ASN A 98 53.40 -1.07 -43.85
C ASN A 98 52.64 -1.18 -45.18
N GLY A 99 51.32 -1.37 -45.15
CA GLY A 99 50.49 -1.35 -46.35
C GLY A 99 49.03 -1.02 -46.05
N SER A 100 48.48 -0.01 -46.73
CA SER A 100 47.07 0.38 -46.64
C SER A 100 46.12 -0.72 -47.18
N PRO A 101 44.91 -0.89 -46.62
CA PRO A 101 43.96 -1.88 -47.11
C PRO A 101 43.43 -1.49 -48.51
N PRO A 102 43.23 -2.43 -49.45
CA PRO A 102 42.60 -2.12 -50.73
C PRO A 102 41.09 -1.92 -50.55
N GLU A 103 40.58 -0.78 -50.99
CA GLU A 103 39.16 -0.60 -51.30
C GLU A 103 38.79 -1.56 -52.45
N THR A 104 37.70 -2.32 -52.26
CA THR A 104 37.05 -3.24 -53.22
C THR A 104 37.67 -4.64 -53.39
N ALA A 105 37.06 -5.64 -52.71
CA ALA A 105 37.13 -7.05 -53.10
C ALA A 105 35.74 -7.71 -52.90
N PRO A 106 35.25 -8.50 -53.88
CA PRO A 106 33.91 -9.11 -53.84
C PRO A 106 33.84 -10.34 -52.91
N SER A 107 32.61 -10.72 -52.56
CA SER A 107 32.26 -11.74 -51.58
C SER A 107 32.99 -13.09 -51.69
N GLY A 108 33.48 -13.57 -50.55
CA GLY A 108 33.90 -14.96 -50.33
C GLY A 108 35.40 -15.18 -50.51
N TRP A 109 36.00 -15.91 -49.56
CA TRP A 109 37.41 -16.36 -49.44
C TRP A 109 38.36 -15.46 -48.58
N PRO A 110 38.73 -15.90 -47.35
CA PRO A 110 39.74 -15.23 -46.53
C PRO A 110 41.18 -15.64 -46.89
N GLN A 111 42.13 -14.71 -46.71
CA GLN A 111 43.57 -14.92 -46.84
C GLN A 111 44.14 -15.52 -45.54
N TYR A 112 44.98 -16.56 -45.65
CA TYR A 112 45.67 -17.22 -44.53
C TYR A 112 47.08 -16.62 -44.37
N LEU A 113 47.48 -16.19 -43.16
CA LEU A 113 48.88 -15.91 -42.82
C LEU A 113 49.49 -17.12 -42.10
N GLU A 114 50.51 -17.74 -42.67
CA GLU A 114 51.27 -18.84 -42.05
C GLU A 114 52.50 -18.35 -41.27
N LYS A 115 52.64 -18.89 -40.06
CA LYS A 115 53.85 -19.31 -39.31
C LYS A 115 55.17 -18.52 -39.54
N ALA A 116 55.59 -17.75 -38.53
CA ALA A 116 56.98 -17.34 -38.35
C ALA A 116 57.63 -18.13 -37.20
N ASP A 117 58.87 -18.57 -37.35
CA ASP A 117 59.68 -19.25 -36.33
C ASP A 117 60.46 -18.23 -35.48
N TRP A 118 60.52 -18.40 -34.14
CA TRP A 118 61.04 -17.39 -33.20
C TRP A 118 62.13 -17.92 -32.26
N THR A 119 63.22 -17.16 -32.07
CA THR A 119 64.37 -17.44 -31.17
C THR A 119 64.47 -16.45 -30.00
N SER A 120 65.34 -16.77 -29.04
CA SER A 120 65.35 -16.45 -27.59
C SER A 120 65.86 -15.07 -27.12
N TYR A 121 65.38 -14.69 -25.92
CA TYR A 121 66.01 -13.90 -24.83
C TYR A 121 66.83 -12.63 -25.19
N GLY A 122 66.18 -11.47 -25.10
CA GLY A 122 66.82 -10.14 -25.11
C GLY A 122 65.80 -9.00 -25.29
N ARG A 123 66.04 -7.82 -24.71
CA ARG A 123 65.33 -6.57 -25.10
C ARG A 123 65.65 -6.27 -26.57
N PRO A 124 64.70 -5.86 -27.43
CA PRO A 124 64.92 -5.79 -28.87
C PRO A 124 65.56 -4.44 -29.15
N VAL A 125 66.76 -4.42 -29.69
CA VAL A 125 67.34 -3.16 -30.13
C VAL A 125 67.48 -3.18 -31.64
N ASP A 126 67.19 -2.07 -32.31
CA ASP A 126 67.51 -1.92 -33.73
C ASP A 126 69.04 -1.99 -33.90
N ALA A 127 69.52 -1.96 -35.14
CA ALA A 127 70.96 -1.96 -35.42
C ALA A 127 71.71 -0.75 -34.79
N ALA A 128 71.00 0.23 -34.22
CA ALA A 128 71.52 1.41 -33.55
C ALA A 128 71.37 1.39 -32.01
N GLY A 129 70.81 0.33 -31.41
CA GLY A 129 70.68 0.22 -29.94
C GLY A 129 69.36 0.75 -29.36
N ASN A 130 68.38 1.12 -30.18
CA ASN A 130 67.08 1.66 -29.73
C ASN A 130 66.03 0.57 -29.58
N ASN A 131 65.17 0.64 -28.56
CA ASN A 131 64.09 -0.34 -28.35
C ASN A 131 63.20 -0.49 -29.60
N VAL A 132 63.03 -1.70 -30.13
CA VAL A 132 62.13 -1.99 -31.27
C VAL A 132 60.78 -2.50 -30.76
N GLU A 133 59.76 -1.69 -30.95
CA GLU A 133 58.36 -2.03 -30.69
C GLU A 133 57.75 -2.57 -32.00
N ALA A 134 56.90 -3.61 -31.91
CA ALA A 134 56.36 -4.28 -33.09
C ALA A 134 54.84 -4.31 -33.08
N ASN A 135 54.23 -3.84 -34.17
CA ASN A 135 52.80 -3.93 -34.44
C ASN A 135 52.39 -5.33 -34.89
N VAL A 136 51.45 -5.95 -34.19
CA VAL A 136 50.87 -7.22 -34.61
C VAL A 136 49.42 -7.00 -35.07
N ALA A 137 49.19 -7.21 -36.37
CA ALA A 137 47.86 -7.45 -36.92
C ALA A 137 47.63 -8.96 -37.01
N GLN A 138 46.81 -9.52 -36.12
CA GLN A 138 46.50 -10.95 -36.07
C GLN A 138 45.08 -11.22 -36.55
N TYR A 139 44.97 -11.96 -37.65
CA TYR A 139 43.71 -12.48 -38.17
C TYR A 139 43.66 -13.99 -37.92
N VAL A 140 42.78 -14.41 -37.01
CA VAL A 140 42.53 -15.83 -36.73
C VAL A 140 41.21 -16.20 -37.38
N ALA A 141 41.26 -16.95 -38.49
CA ALA A 141 40.09 -17.47 -39.18
C ALA A 141 40.11 -19.01 -39.17
N SER A 142 39.12 -19.63 -38.54
CA SER A 142 39.07 -21.09 -38.36
C SER A 142 37.63 -21.61 -38.39
N SER A 143 37.39 -22.76 -39.03
CA SER A 143 36.12 -23.48 -38.91
C SER A 143 35.98 -24.26 -37.59
N ALA A 144 37.03 -24.30 -36.77
CA ALA A 144 37.01 -24.95 -35.47
C ALA A 144 36.33 -24.07 -34.41
N ILE A 145 35.86 -24.72 -33.34
CA ILE A 145 35.39 -24.09 -32.10
C ILE A 145 36.56 -23.95 -31.11
N ASN A 146 36.52 -22.98 -30.18
CA ASN A 146 37.55 -22.78 -29.14
C ASN A 146 38.96 -22.43 -29.67
N ASN A 147 39.09 -21.48 -30.60
CA ASN A 147 40.40 -20.97 -31.02
C ASN A 147 40.89 -19.83 -30.12
N TYR A 148 42.21 -19.63 -30.08
CA TYR A 148 42.87 -18.59 -29.29
C TYR A 148 43.89 -17.81 -30.12
N ALA A 149 43.87 -16.47 -30.09
CA ALA A 149 44.89 -15.67 -30.78
C ALA A 149 46.19 -15.58 -29.95
N VAL A 150 46.04 -15.33 -28.65
CA VAL A 150 47.12 -15.30 -27.66
C VAL A 150 46.76 -16.22 -26.50
N LEU A 151 47.65 -17.13 -26.16
CA LEU A 151 47.44 -18.17 -25.15
C LEU A 151 48.58 -18.17 -24.12
N ALA A 152 48.25 -18.00 -22.84
CA ALA A 152 49.17 -18.14 -21.71
C ALA A 152 48.61 -19.15 -20.69
N THR A 153 49.25 -20.30 -20.53
CA THR A 153 48.73 -21.41 -19.70
C THR A 153 49.74 -21.97 -18.69
N GLY A 154 51.00 -21.54 -18.74
CA GLY A 154 52.11 -22.07 -17.95
C GLY A 154 52.60 -21.16 -16.82
N VAL A 155 53.38 -21.78 -15.92
CA VAL A 155 54.13 -21.08 -14.86
C VAL A 155 55.12 -20.11 -15.54
N GLN A 156 55.01 -18.81 -15.27
CA GLN A 156 55.85 -17.74 -15.83
C GLN A 156 55.64 -17.36 -17.30
N ASP A 157 54.57 -17.83 -17.96
CA ASP A 157 54.20 -17.29 -19.27
C ASP A 157 53.77 -15.83 -19.11
N ALA A 158 54.67 -14.88 -19.40
CA ALA A 158 54.39 -13.45 -19.37
C ALA A 158 54.41 -12.91 -20.80
N ILE A 159 53.23 -12.71 -21.38
CA ILE A 159 53.07 -12.13 -22.73
C ILE A 159 52.74 -10.65 -22.59
N ARG A 160 53.42 -9.81 -23.36
CA ARG A 160 53.17 -8.37 -23.39
C ARG A 160 52.83 -7.91 -24.80
N LEU A 161 51.71 -7.20 -24.93
CA LEU A 161 51.24 -6.52 -26.12
C LEU A 161 51.23 -5.03 -25.79
N ASP A 162 52.08 -4.22 -26.42
CA ASP A 162 52.08 -2.75 -26.29
C ASP A 162 51.89 -2.11 -27.66
N ARG A 163 51.46 -0.84 -27.71
CA ARG A 163 51.53 -0.03 -28.93
C ARG A 163 52.96 0.02 -29.47
N ASP A 164 53.11 0.24 -30.78
CA ASP A 164 54.43 0.44 -31.37
C ASP A 164 55.00 1.84 -31.11
N ALA A 165 56.22 2.06 -31.62
CA ALA A 165 56.97 3.30 -31.43
C ALA A 165 56.31 4.53 -32.07
N ASN A 166 55.30 4.32 -32.91
CA ASN A 166 54.51 5.35 -33.57
C ASN A 166 53.13 5.54 -32.90
N ASP A 167 52.93 4.98 -31.71
CA ASP A 167 51.67 4.99 -30.97
C ASP A 167 50.51 4.27 -31.71
N THR A 168 50.82 3.37 -32.63
CA THR A 168 49.81 2.58 -33.34
C THR A 168 49.41 1.33 -32.53
N PRO A 169 48.11 1.00 -32.51
CA PRO A 169 47.60 -0.10 -31.69
C PRO A 169 47.83 -1.47 -32.35
N ASN A 170 48.10 -2.51 -31.54
CA ASN A 170 47.94 -3.89 -32.00
C ASN A 170 46.49 -4.15 -32.41
N THR A 171 46.26 -4.98 -33.42
CA THR A 171 44.91 -5.34 -33.88
C THR A 171 44.71 -6.85 -33.89
N ILE A 172 43.66 -7.34 -33.26
CA ILE A 172 43.29 -8.76 -33.22
C ILE A 172 41.87 -8.90 -33.76
N HIS A 173 41.70 -9.67 -34.83
CA HIS A 173 40.39 -10.06 -35.35
C HIS A 173 40.20 -11.57 -35.27
N MET A 174 39.11 -12.00 -34.63
CA MET A 174 38.75 -13.41 -34.52
C MET A 174 37.51 -13.75 -35.33
N PHE A 175 37.69 -14.64 -36.30
CA PHE A 175 36.65 -15.21 -37.14
C PHE A 175 36.55 -16.73 -36.92
N GLY A 176 35.33 -17.26 -36.86
CA GLY A 176 35.12 -18.69 -36.82
C GLY A 176 33.73 -19.11 -36.35
N ALA A 177 33.58 -20.42 -36.11
CA ALA A 177 32.27 -21.03 -35.88
C ALA A 177 31.64 -20.63 -34.53
N GLN A 178 32.29 -20.91 -33.38
CA GLN A 178 31.84 -20.56 -32.02
C GLN A 178 33.02 -20.54 -31.01
N ASP A 179 32.85 -19.85 -29.88
CA ASP A 179 33.73 -19.84 -28.70
C ASP A 179 35.19 -19.45 -28.96
N ASN A 180 35.43 -18.47 -29.84
CA ASN A 180 36.78 -18.00 -30.14
C ASN A 180 37.21 -16.90 -29.17
N HIS A 181 38.38 -17.03 -28.52
CA HIS A 181 38.83 -16.06 -27.50
C HIS A 181 40.15 -15.40 -27.86
N ALA A 182 40.22 -14.07 -27.86
CA ALA A 182 41.37 -13.36 -28.41
C ALA A 182 42.58 -13.49 -27.48
N LEU A 183 42.39 -13.16 -26.22
CA LEU A 183 43.37 -13.40 -25.16
C LEU A 183 42.83 -14.52 -24.27
N PHE A 184 43.58 -15.60 -24.07
CA PHE A 184 43.23 -16.66 -23.13
C PHE A 184 44.34 -16.88 -22.12
N VAL A 185 43.98 -16.82 -20.85
CA VAL A 185 44.90 -17.06 -19.73
C VAL A 185 44.33 -18.13 -18.82
N GLU A 186 45.14 -19.14 -18.49
CA GLU A 186 44.79 -20.17 -17.52
C GLU A 186 45.92 -20.34 -16.49
N GLY A 187 45.55 -20.54 -15.23
CA GLY A 187 46.51 -20.73 -14.14
C GLY A 187 46.14 -21.87 -13.20
N ALA A 188 47.01 -22.86 -13.06
CA ALA A 188 46.77 -24.05 -12.23
C ALA A 188 46.92 -23.82 -10.70
N SER A 189 47.65 -22.78 -10.28
CA SER A 189 47.89 -22.41 -8.86
C SER A 189 48.16 -20.89 -8.74
N PRO A 190 48.04 -20.26 -7.54
CA PRO A 190 48.19 -18.81 -7.39
C PRO A 190 49.58 -18.28 -7.78
N ASN A 191 50.59 -19.16 -7.75
CA ASN A 191 51.98 -18.85 -8.07
C ASN A 191 52.41 -19.37 -9.45
N SER A 192 51.46 -19.87 -10.26
CA SER A 192 51.73 -20.52 -11.54
C SER A 192 50.77 -20.11 -12.66
N GLY A 193 50.10 -18.96 -12.51
CA GLY A 193 49.23 -18.41 -13.54
C GLY A 193 50.03 -17.79 -14.67
N GLY A 194 49.55 -17.99 -15.91
CA GLY A 194 49.98 -17.15 -17.03
C GLY A 194 49.62 -15.69 -16.76
N LEU A 195 50.40 -14.77 -17.32
CA LEU A 195 50.17 -13.32 -17.30
C LEU A 195 50.14 -12.81 -18.74
N ILE A 196 49.04 -12.17 -19.14
CA ILE A 196 49.02 -11.34 -20.34
C ILE A 196 48.93 -9.88 -19.90
N THR A 197 49.82 -9.03 -20.37
CA THR A 197 49.70 -7.58 -20.28
C THR A 197 49.42 -7.02 -21.67
N SER A 198 48.28 -6.38 -21.87
CA SER A 198 47.88 -5.80 -23.15
C SER A 198 47.58 -4.31 -22.97
N ARG A 199 48.31 -3.49 -23.71
CA ARG A 199 48.22 -2.03 -23.70
C ARG A 199 47.88 -1.49 -25.08
N GLY A 200 46.82 -0.69 -25.19
CA GLY A 200 46.46 0.00 -26.42
C GLY A 200 46.07 -0.91 -27.58
N THR A 201 45.63 -2.14 -27.33
CA THR A 201 45.27 -3.15 -28.33
C THR A 201 43.80 -3.06 -28.73
N VAL A 202 43.51 -3.13 -30.02
CA VAL A 202 42.16 -3.20 -30.60
C VAL A 202 41.81 -4.67 -30.88
N ILE A 203 40.75 -5.18 -30.25
CA ILE A 203 40.30 -6.57 -30.35
C ILE A 203 38.90 -6.58 -30.91
N THR A 204 38.64 -7.34 -31.97
CA THR A 204 37.30 -7.57 -32.50
C THR A 204 37.03 -9.08 -32.61
N THR A 205 35.93 -9.55 -32.03
CA THR A 205 35.50 -10.94 -32.15
C THR A 205 34.18 -11.05 -32.92
N HIS A 206 34.17 -11.93 -33.93
CA HIS A 206 33.08 -12.10 -34.89
C HIS A 206 32.36 -13.46 -34.75
N SER A 207 32.55 -14.18 -33.64
CA SER A 207 32.01 -15.54 -33.41
C SER A 207 31.03 -15.55 -32.24
N PRO A 208 29.92 -16.31 -32.26
CA PRO A 208 29.08 -16.52 -31.08
C PRO A 208 29.88 -17.15 -29.92
N GLY A 209 29.60 -16.79 -28.67
CA GLY A 209 30.31 -17.35 -27.50
C GLY A 209 31.75 -16.82 -27.32
N SER A 210 32.22 -15.92 -28.18
CA SER A 210 33.60 -15.44 -28.18
C SER A 210 33.94 -14.61 -26.94
N ALA A 211 35.23 -14.47 -26.65
CA ALA A 211 35.67 -13.46 -25.69
C ALA A 211 36.83 -12.60 -26.16
N GLY A 212 36.85 -11.31 -25.85
CA GLY A 212 38.02 -10.46 -26.06
C GLY A 212 39.18 -10.87 -25.14
N GLY A 213 38.87 -11.14 -23.89
CA GLY A 213 39.77 -11.78 -22.93
C GLY A 213 39.04 -12.85 -22.13
N ARG A 214 39.61 -14.04 -22.04
CA ARG A 214 39.11 -15.14 -21.23
C ARG A 214 40.16 -15.55 -20.20
N ILE A 215 39.73 -15.62 -18.95
CA ILE A 215 40.56 -15.96 -17.81
C ILE A 215 39.95 -17.19 -17.16
N LYS A 216 40.79 -18.18 -16.89
CA LYS A 216 40.37 -19.41 -16.26
C LYS A 216 41.24 -19.72 -15.05
N MET A 217 40.62 -20.14 -13.95
CA MET A 217 41.31 -20.42 -12.70
C MET A 217 42.15 -19.20 -12.27
N LEU A 218 43.45 -19.37 -12.03
CA LEU A 218 44.32 -18.37 -11.40
C LEU A 218 45.17 -17.59 -12.42
N GLY A 219 44.65 -17.42 -13.63
CA GLY A 219 45.28 -16.64 -14.69
C GLY A 219 45.17 -15.14 -14.43
N ASN A 220 46.18 -14.38 -14.86
CA ASN A 220 46.21 -12.92 -14.73
C ASN A 220 46.16 -12.27 -16.12
N LEU A 221 45.22 -11.35 -16.32
CA LEU A 221 45.12 -10.55 -17.54
C LEU A 221 45.13 -9.08 -17.16
N LEU A 222 46.16 -8.36 -17.55
CA LEU A 222 46.24 -6.92 -17.42
C LEU A 222 45.84 -6.27 -18.75
N ILE A 223 44.81 -5.41 -18.74
CA ILE A 223 44.41 -4.59 -19.88
C ILE A 223 44.48 -3.10 -19.56
N ASP A 224 45.02 -2.31 -20.48
CA ASP A 224 45.26 -0.87 -20.33
C ASP A 224 45.05 -0.18 -21.69
N GLY A 225 44.19 0.83 -21.80
CA GLY A 225 43.91 1.54 -23.07
C GLY A 225 43.40 0.69 -24.25
N ASN A 226 42.91 -0.53 -24.02
CA ASN A 226 42.46 -1.46 -25.07
C ASN A 226 41.05 -1.12 -25.57
N THR A 227 40.75 -1.39 -26.84
CA THR A 227 39.39 -1.33 -27.40
C THR A 227 38.92 -2.73 -27.77
N ILE A 228 37.95 -3.30 -27.05
CA ILE A 228 37.41 -4.64 -27.29
C ILE A 228 36.00 -4.52 -27.89
N THR A 229 35.75 -5.13 -29.03
CA THR A 229 34.44 -5.23 -29.66
C THR A 229 34.04 -6.69 -29.84
N THR A 230 32.85 -7.08 -29.39
CA THR A 230 32.24 -8.37 -29.69
C THR A 230 30.96 -8.18 -30.50
N GLU A 231 30.80 -8.93 -31.59
CA GLU A 231 29.72 -8.65 -32.56
C GLU A 231 28.57 -9.65 -32.57
N LYS A 232 28.76 -10.84 -32.01
CA LYS A 232 27.80 -11.96 -32.09
C LYS A 232 27.21 -12.30 -30.72
N ASP A 233 26.15 -13.10 -30.74
CA ASP A 233 25.42 -13.51 -29.55
C ASP A 233 26.27 -14.30 -28.55
N ASN A 234 25.91 -14.19 -27.27
CA ASN A 234 26.60 -14.82 -26.14
C ASN A 234 28.11 -14.49 -26.08
N ALA A 235 28.54 -13.37 -26.67
CA ALA A 235 29.94 -12.99 -26.66
C ALA A 235 30.27 -12.10 -25.45
N HIS A 236 31.52 -12.15 -25.00
CA HIS A 236 31.95 -11.49 -23.78
C HIS A 236 33.16 -10.58 -24.03
N GLY A 237 33.16 -9.36 -23.53
CA GLY A 237 34.36 -8.51 -23.62
C GLY A 237 35.50 -9.15 -22.83
N LEU A 238 35.28 -9.27 -21.52
CA LEU A 238 36.09 -10.03 -20.59
C LEU A 238 35.27 -11.12 -19.92
N TRP A 239 35.84 -12.32 -19.79
CA TRP A 239 35.18 -13.49 -19.24
C TRP A 239 36.08 -14.23 -18.26
N VAL A 240 35.70 -14.28 -16.98
CA VAL A 240 36.45 -14.96 -15.91
C VAL A 240 35.69 -16.21 -15.46
N THR A 241 36.38 -17.35 -15.37
CA THR A 241 35.77 -18.64 -15.01
C THR A 241 36.63 -19.43 -14.03
N GLY A 242 36.00 -20.04 -13.03
CA GLY A 242 36.61 -21.09 -12.20
C GLY A 242 37.36 -20.62 -10.95
N GLY A 243 36.79 -20.96 -9.78
CA GLY A 243 37.46 -21.04 -8.48
C GLY A 243 37.59 -19.71 -7.70
N PRO A 244 37.55 -19.74 -6.35
CA PRO A 244 37.41 -18.57 -5.47
C PRO A 244 38.63 -17.63 -5.42
N SER A 245 39.55 -17.71 -6.39
CA SER A 245 40.84 -17.00 -6.34
C SER A 245 41.37 -16.57 -7.71
N GLY A 246 40.58 -16.73 -8.78
CA GLY A 246 40.92 -16.16 -10.08
C GLY A 246 40.80 -14.64 -10.05
N THR A 247 41.83 -13.96 -9.56
CA THR A 247 41.82 -12.51 -9.36
C THR A 247 42.23 -11.79 -10.64
N LEU A 248 41.28 -11.15 -11.32
CA LEU A 248 41.63 -10.11 -12.27
C LEU A 248 42.15 -8.89 -11.48
N SER A 249 43.47 -8.66 -11.46
CA SER A 249 44.09 -7.46 -10.91
C SER A 249 44.49 -6.54 -12.06
N THR A 250 43.71 -5.48 -12.30
CA THR A 250 43.98 -4.52 -13.39
C THR A 250 44.05 -3.09 -12.87
N PRO A 251 45.14 -2.35 -13.13
CA PRO A 251 45.07 -0.92 -13.36
C PRO A 251 44.36 -0.67 -14.70
N TYR A 252 43.08 -0.33 -14.64
CA TYR A 252 42.18 -0.19 -15.78
C TYR A 252 42.16 1.27 -16.28
N ASN A 253 43.19 1.72 -16.97
CA ASN A 253 43.21 3.08 -17.53
C ASN A 253 42.62 3.07 -18.95
N ALA A 254 41.56 3.85 -19.22
CA ALA A 254 41.10 4.20 -20.58
C ALA A 254 40.80 3.06 -21.59
N SER A 255 40.45 1.84 -21.14
CA SER A 255 39.98 0.76 -22.05
C SER A 255 38.47 0.87 -22.36
N THR A 256 38.07 0.56 -23.59
CA THR A 256 36.68 0.57 -24.09
C THR A 256 36.22 -0.85 -24.42
N ILE A 257 35.05 -1.28 -23.95
CA ILE A 257 34.44 -2.56 -24.30
C ILE A 257 33.07 -2.32 -24.92
N ILE A 258 32.85 -2.89 -26.11
CA ILE A 258 31.61 -2.79 -26.89
C ILE A 258 31.11 -4.20 -27.15
N THR A 259 29.85 -4.51 -26.82
CA THR A 259 29.26 -5.83 -27.08
C THR A 259 27.91 -5.68 -27.78
N LYS A 260 27.76 -6.31 -28.96
CA LYS A 260 26.61 -6.05 -29.85
C LYS A 260 25.61 -7.20 -29.98
N GLY A 261 25.94 -8.39 -29.52
CA GLY A 261 25.08 -9.57 -29.64
C GLY A 261 24.08 -9.72 -28.50
N ALA A 262 23.04 -10.53 -28.71
CA ALA A 262 22.12 -10.93 -27.65
C ALA A 262 22.85 -11.73 -26.55
N LYS A 263 22.41 -11.63 -25.29
CA LYS A 263 23.01 -12.30 -24.12
C LYS A 263 24.52 -12.07 -23.98
N SER A 264 25.00 -10.95 -24.51
CA SER A 264 26.43 -10.60 -24.47
C SER A 264 26.74 -9.79 -23.24
N HIS A 265 27.97 -9.89 -22.76
CA HIS A 265 28.38 -9.20 -21.54
C HIS A 265 29.67 -8.43 -21.77
N ALA A 266 29.75 -7.17 -21.35
CA ALA A 266 31.03 -6.48 -21.40
C ALA A 266 32.04 -7.19 -20.48
N MET A 267 31.60 -7.57 -19.28
CA MET A 267 32.38 -8.32 -18.30
C MET A 267 31.50 -9.38 -17.64
N ARG A 268 32.00 -10.62 -17.60
CA ARG A 268 31.30 -11.76 -17.02
C ARG A 268 32.21 -12.55 -16.08
N ALA A 269 31.71 -12.90 -14.91
CA ALA A 269 32.33 -13.87 -14.00
C ALA A 269 31.39 -15.06 -13.81
N ASP A 270 31.93 -16.29 -13.81
CA ASP A 270 31.17 -17.51 -13.56
C ASP A 270 31.88 -18.47 -12.58
N ALA A 271 31.12 -19.42 -12.04
CA ALA A 271 31.64 -20.62 -11.37
C ALA A 271 32.63 -20.33 -10.22
N GLY A 272 32.25 -19.40 -9.33
CA GLY A 272 33.04 -19.03 -8.16
C GLY A 272 34.17 -18.04 -8.46
N ALA A 273 34.26 -17.50 -9.69
CA ALA A 273 35.26 -16.50 -10.05
C ALA A 273 35.05 -15.18 -9.32
N GLN A 274 36.13 -14.42 -9.11
CA GLN A 274 36.08 -13.09 -8.51
C GLN A 274 36.66 -12.04 -9.45
N LEU A 275 35.88 -11.02 -9.78
CA LEU A 275 36.25 -9.88 -10.59
C LEU A 275 36.21 -8.63 -9.71
N VAL A 276 37.36 -8.00 -9.45
CA VAL A 276 37.46 -6.89 -8.49
C VAL A 276 38.06 -5.66 -9.17
N PHE A 277 37.39 -4.52 -9.03
CA PHE A 277 37.87 -3.18 -9.40
C PHE A 277 38.12 -2.39 -8.11
N ASP A 278 39.34 -1.93 -7.88
CA ASP A 278 39.78 -1.18 -6.68
C ASP A 278 40.72 -0.04 -7.14
N ASP A 279 40.41 1.22 -6.81
CA ASP A 279 41.14 2.41 -7.28
C ASP A 279 41.92 3.20 -6.22
N SER A 280 42.13 2.62 -5.04
CA SER A 280 42.60 3.31 -3.81
C SER A 280 43.95 4.07 -3.86
N ALA A 281 44.57 4.33 -5.02
CA ALA A 281 45.87 5.00 -5.13
C ALA A 281 46.03 6.23 -6.07
N THR A 282 45.17 6.55 -7.06
CA THR A 282 45.34 7.79 -7.89
C THR A 282 44.13 8.07 -8.80
N PRO A 283 43.86 9.33 -9.23
CA PRO A 283 42.70 9.67 -10.06
C PRO A 283 42.90 9.16 -11.48
N HIS A 284 42.45 7.94 -11.71
CA HIS A 284 42.37 7.34 -13.01
C HIS A 284 40.91 7.37 -13.45
N THR A 285 40.63 7.81 -14.68
CA THR A 285 39.30 7.72 -15.28
C THR A 285 39.02 6.25 -15.54
N PHE A 286 38.36 5.59 -14.58
CA PHE A 286 37.82 4.25 -14.73
C PHE A 286 36.65 4.29 -15.73
N LEU A 287 36.88 3.71 -16.91
CA LEU A 287 35.88 3.42 -17.96
C LEU A 287 35.34 4.62 -18.77
N PRO A 288 34.86 4.37 -20.00
CA PRO A 288 35.32 5.08 -21.19
C PRO A 288 34.73 6.48 -21.28
N ALA A 289 35.55 7.45 -21.68
CA ALA A 289 35.07 8.73 -22.23
C ALA A 289 34.28 8.57 -23.55
N ALA A 290 33.94 7.34 -23.95
CA ALA A 290 33.16 6.99 -25.14
C ALA A 290 32.33 5.71 -24.91
N THR A 291 31.02 5.89 -24.66
CA THR A 291 29.89 4.98 -24.93
C THR A 291 30.18 3.46 -24.97
N SER A 292 29.94 2.77 -23.85
CA SER A 292 29.69 1.32 -23.87
C SER A 292 28.35 1.02 -24.55
N ASN A 293 28.34 0.83 -25.87
CA ASN A 293 27.14 0.40 -26.58
C ASN A 293 26.94 -1.10 -26.38
N VAL A 294 26.22 -1.48 -25.32
CA VAL A 294 25.65 -2.83 -25.17
C VAL A 294 24.32 -2.87 -25.93
N SER A 295 24.19 -3.77 -26.90
CA SER A 295 22.93 -3.97 -27.62
C SER A 295 22.57 -5.46 -27.66
N GLY A 296 21.43 -5.86 -27.10
CA GLY A 296 20.93 -7.24 -27.20
C GLY A 296 19.98 -7.64 -26.08
N ALA A 297 19.13 -8.65 -26.31
CA ALA A 297 18.24 -9.15 -25.27
C ALA A 297 19.04 -9.93 -24.20
N GLY A 298 18.90 -9.56 -22.92
CA GLY A 298 19.60 -10.21 -21.80
C GLY A 298 21.09 -9.87 -21.72
N SER A 299 21.50 -8.72 -22.25
CA SER A 299 22.89 -8.26 -22.23
C SER A 299 23.15 -7.39 -21.01
N ALA A 300 24.35 -7.49 -20.42
CA ALA A 300 24.76 -6.67 -19.28
C ALA A 300 26.20 -6.13 -19.37
N VAL A 301 26.48 -4.99 -18.75
CA VAL A 301 27.89 -4.53 -18.64
C VAL A 301 28.64 -5.42 -17.65
N LEU A 302 28.07 -5.63 -16.47
CA LEU A 302 28.59 -6.53 -15.44
C LEU A 302 27.66 -7.73 -15.30
N ASN A 303 28.21 -8.95 -15.36
CA ASN A 303 27.49 -10.17 -15.03
C ASN A 303 28.25 -11.02 -14.00
N SER A 304 27.56 -11.47 -12.96
CA SER A 304 28.03 -12.42 -11.96
C SER A 304 27.07 -13.60 -11.93
N ASP A 305 27.51 -14.76 -12.42
CA ASP A 305 26.67 -15.96 -12.57
C ASP A 305 27.22 -17.14 -11.73
N GLY A 306 26.36 -17.72 -10.91
CA GLY A 306 26.67 -18.90 -10.12
C GLY A 306 27.12 -18.63 -8.69
N THR A 307 26.88 -19.61 -7.83
CA THR A 307 27.14 -19.51 -6.39
C THR A 307 28.63 -19.28 -6.10
N GLY A 308 28.92 -18.29 -5.24
CA GLY A 308 30.27 -17.91 -4.84
C GLY A 308 31.01 -17.04 -5.86
N THR A 309 30.39 -16.74 -7.01
CA THR A 309 30.90 -15.76 -7.97
C THR A 309 30.72 -14.35 -7.44
N LEU A 310 31.73 -13.50 -7.60
CA LEU A 310 31.71 -12.11 -7.13
C LEU A 310 32.19 -11.16 -8.23
N VAL A 311 31.44 -10.10 -8.48
CA VAL A 311 31.95 -8.88 -9.13
C VAL A 311 31.92 -7.77 -8.08
N ARG A 312 33.05 -7.13 -7.80
CA ARG A 312 33.14 -6.02 -6.84
C ARG A 312 33.67 -4.77 -7.52
N VAL A 313 32.91 -3.67 -7.43
CA VAL A 313 33.28 -2.33 -7.86
C VAL A 313 33.53 -1.49 -6.60
N ALA A 314 34.78 -1.12 -6.35
CA ALA A 314 35.24 -0.33 -5.21
C ALA A 314 36.06 0.85 -5.72
N THR A 315 35.39 1.93 -6.12
CA THR A 315 36.05 3.10 -6.76
C THR A 315 35.32 4.40 -6.42
N ALA A 316 36.04 5.50 -6.26
CA ALA A 316 35.46 6.82 -5.99
C ALA A 316 34.80 7.50 -7.22
N GLN A 317 34.84 6.85 -8.39
CA GLN A 317 34.38 7.39 -9.66
C GLN A 317 33.04 6.76 -10.09
N SER A 318 32.27 7.52 -10.88
CA SER A 318 31.03 7.03 -11.47
C SER A 318 31.34 5.97 -12.54
N LEU A 319 30.67 4.82 -12.50
CA LEU A 319 30.76 3.84 -13.58
C LEU A 319 29.89 4.37 -14.73
N ALA A 320 30.53 4.86 -15.79
CA ALA A 320 29.83 5.31 -17.00
C ALA A 320 29.26 4.11 -17.77
N MET A 321 28.14 3.59 -17.30
CA MET A 321 27.35 2.56 -17.95
C MET A 321 26.32 3.28 -18.82
N SER A 322 26.35 3.05 -20.14
CA SER A 322 25.33 3.62 -21.04
C SER A 322 24.53 2.48 -21.64
N MET A 323 23.23 2.67 -21.75
CA MET A 323 22.35 1.76 -22.45
C MET A 323 21.88 2.45 -23.74
N THR A 324 21.89 1.73 -24.87
CA THR A 324 21.10 2.22 -26.01
C THR A 324 19.63 2.20 -25.60
N ALA A 325 18.91 3.28 -25.91
CA ALA A 325 17.51 3.47 -25.52
C ALA A 325 16.68 2.21 -25.80
N GLU A 326 15.80 1.86 -24.84
CA GLU A 326 14.88 0.72 -24.94
C GLU A 326 14.23 0.64 -26.33
N LYS A 327 14.67 -0.31 -27.15
CA LYS A 327 13.84 -0.83 -28.23
C LYS A 327 12.86 -1.79 -27.56
N GLN A 328 11.55 -1.52 -27.64
CA GLN A 328 10.49 -2.32 -27.03
C GLN A 328 10.81 -3.82 -27.03
N GLY A 329 10.94 -4.41 -25.84
CA GLY A 329 11.14 -5.85 -25.64
C GLY A 329 12.57 -6.31 -25.29
N ASN A 330 13.59 -5.43 -25.35
CA ASN A 330 14.97 -5.78 -24.96
C ASN A 330 15.36 -5.05 -23.66
N ILE A 331 15.61 -5.81 -22.59
CA ILE A 331 16.17 -5.28 -21.34
C ILE A 331 17.70 -5.42 -21.42
N ASN A 332 18.43 -4.29 -21.45
CA ASN A 332 19.86 -4.29 -21.15
C ASN A 332 20.03 -3.95 -19.67
N TYR A 333 21.08 -4.48 -19.05
CA TYR A 333 21.39 -4.22 -17.65
C TYR A 333 22.77 -3.55 -17.53
N GLY A 334 22.90 -2.57 -16.65
CA GLY A 334 24.21 -2.21 -16.13
C GLY A 334 24.82 -3.41 -15.41
N ALA A 335 24.10 -3.95 -14.44
CA ALA A 335 24.56 -5.09 -13.65
C ALA A 335 23.50 -6.20 -13.60
N LEU A 336 23.95 -7.44 -13.74
CA LEU A 336 23.13 -8.64 -13.72
C LEU A 336 23.77 -9.70 -12.80
N ALA A 337 23.13 -10.00 -11.67
CA ALA A 337 23.58 -11.04 -10.74
C ALA A 337 22.65 -12.26 -10.83
N GLU A 338 23.16 -13.45 -11.17
CA GLU A 338 22.31 -14.62 -11.45
C GLU A 338 22.81 -15.88 -10.73
N ASN A 339 21.88 -16.82 -10.45
CA ASN A 339 22.19 -18.17 -9.97
C ASN A 339 23.06 -18.21 -8.69
N GLY A 340 22.86 -17.26 -7.78
CA GLY A 340 23.65 -17.12 -6.55
C GLY A 340 24.94 -16.29 -6.68
N GLY A 341 25.18 -15.67 -7.84
CA GLY A 341 26.27 -14.71 -8.03
C GLY A 341 26.01 -13.39 -7.31
N GLN A 342 27.07 -12.71 -6.90
CA GLN A 342 26.99 -11.42 -6.22
C GLN A 342 27.66 -10.31 -7.02
N ILE A 343 27.04 -9.13 -7.08
CA ILE A 343 27.66 -7.88 -7.53
C ILE A 343 27.66 -6.90 -6.37
N THR A 344 28.83 -6.37 -6.03
CA THR A 344 29.04 -5.44 -4.93
C THR A 344 29.44 -4.07 -5.44
N PHE A 345 28.72 -3.03 -5.00
CA PHE A 345 29.05 -1.62 -5.20
C PHE A 345 29.52 -1.03 -3.87
N SER A 346 30.69 -0.39 -3.87
CA SER A 346 31.37 0.14 -2.69
C SER A 346 32.25 1.34 -3.04
N GLU A 347 32.72 2.09 -2.04
CA GLU A 347 33.74 3.15 -2.20
C GLU A 347 33.36 4.31 -3.16
N GLY A 348 32.07 4.63 -3.31
CA GLY A 348 31.63 5.72 -4.22
C GLY A 348 31.22 5.23 -5.61
N ALA A 349 31.18 3.92 -5.82
CA ALA A 349 30.74 3.34 -7.09
C ALA A 349 29.30 3.75 -7.40
N ASP A 350 29.13 4.42 -8.55
CA ASP A 350 27.83 4.76 -9.11
C ASP A 350 27.47 3.75 -10.21
N SER A 351 26.21 3.32 -10.28
CA SER A 351 25.70 2.52 -11.40
C SER A 351 25.43 3.31 -12.69
N GLY A 352 25.58 4.63 -12.66
CA GLY A 352 25.37 5.52 -13.80
C GLY A 352 23.92 5.57 -14.26
N GLY A 353 22.95 5.32 -13.36
CA GLY A 353 21.51 5.36 -13.69
C GLY A 353 20.98 4.18 -14.51
N THR A 354 21.80 3.16 -14.78
CA THR A 354 21.41 2.00 -15.62
C THR A 354 20.56 0.96 -14.89
N ALA A 355 19.90 0.06 -15.62
CA ALA A 355 19.11 -0.99 -14.99
C ALA A 355 19.99 -2.02 -14.25
N LEU A 356 19.66 -2.32 -13.00
CA LEU A 356 20.30 -3.35 -12.18
C LEU A 356 19.32 -4.51 -11.99
N SER A 357 19.80 -5.75 -12.15
CA SER A 357 18.95 -6.93 -11.99
C SER A 357 19.64 -8.02 -11.19
N ALA A 358 18.85 -8.75 -10.41
CA ALA A 358 19.29 -10.01 -9.83
C ALA A 358 18.24 -11.10 -10.03
N ASN A 359 18.68 -12.31 -10.35
CA ASN A 359 17.84 -13.46 -10.66
C ASN A 359 18.30 -14.71 -9.89
N SER A 360 17.38 -15.61 -9.53
CA SER A 360 17.69 -16.98 -9.09
C SER A 360 18.72 -17.05 -7.95
N GLY A 361 18.49 -16.32 -6.87
CA GLY A 361 19.39 -16.23 -5.71
C GLY A 361 20.55 -15.26 -5.88
N GLY A 362 20.65 -14.54 -7.00
CA GLY A 362 21.63 -13.48 -7.20
C GLY A 362 21.51 -12.35 -6.18
N VAL A 363 22.61 -11.64 -5.93
CA VAL A 363 22.69 -10.59 -4.92
C VAL A 363 23.27 -9.31 -5.51
N LEU A 364 22.53 -8.20 -5.42
CA LEU A 364 23.08 -6.85 -5.54
C LEU A 364 23.41 -6.36 -4.13
N TYR A 365 24.66 -6.03 -3.85
CA TYR A 365 25.11 -5.60 -2.52
C TYR A 365 25.73 -4.21 -2.57
N PHE A 366 25.18 -3.27 -1.81
CA PHE A 366 25.74 -1.95 -1.59
C PHE A 366 26.37 -1.92 -0.20
N ALA A 367 27.69 -1.80 -0.15
CA ALA A 367 28.48 -2.04 1.05
C ALA A 367 29.22 -0.78 1.55
N SER A 368 29.57 -0.82 2.84
CA SER A 368 30.26 0.25 3.56
C SER A 368 31.70 0.50 3.11
N ALA A 369 32.02 1.79 2.93
CA ALA A 369 33.38 2.32 2.93
C ALA A 369 33.38 3.79 3.44
N THR A 370 34.05 4.71 2.73
CA THR A 370 34.24 6.13 3.07
C THR A 370 33.38 7.10 2.23
N THR A 371 33.08 6.72 0.99
CA THR A 371 32.26 7.45 0.00
C THR A 371 31.02 6.64 -0.37
N ALA A 372 29.89 7.32 -0.57
CA ALA A 372 28.59 6.69 -0.78
C ALA A 372 28.48 6.07 -2.18
N PRO A 373 28.28 4.74 -2.32
CA PRO A 373 27.84 4.20 -3.59
C PRO A 373 26.43 4.73 -3.90
N ASP A 374 26.17 5.00 -5.18
CA ASP A 374 24.88 5.54 -5.62
C ASP A 374 24.32 4.73 -6.79
N ALA A 375 23.01 4.64 -6.85
CA ALA A 375 22.29 4.08 -7.99
C ALA A 375 21.12 4.98 -8.40
N ALA A 376 21.25 6.28 -8.14
CA ALA A 376 20.30 7.29 -8.53
C ALA A 376 19.84 7.12 -9.99
N GLY A 377 18.52 7.04 -10.20
CA GLY A 377 17.93 6.84 -11.52
C GLY A 377 17.88 5.39 -12.03
N SER A 378 18.60 4.47 -11.40
CA SER A 378 18.66 3.06 -11.80
C SER A 378 17.35 2.33 -11.52
N ARG A 379 16.89 1.54 -12.49
CA ARG A 379 15.82 0.57 -12.29
C ARG A 379 16.37 -0.66 -11.60
N VAL A 380 15.84 -1.06 -10.46
CA VAL A 380 16.23 -2.32 -9.80
C VAL A 380 15.14 -3.38 -9.97
N GLN A 381 15.50 -4.52 -10.56
CA GLN A 381 14.60 -5.66 -10.75
C GLN A 381 15.11 -6.91 -10.03
N LEU A 382 14.28 -7.51 -9.19
CA LEU A 382 14.60 -8.72 -8.43
C LEU A 382 13.66 -9.87 -8.80
N ASN A 383 14.20 -11.01 -9.22
CA ASN A 383 13.42 -12.22 -9.50
C ASN A 383 14.00 -13.39 -8.68
N ALA A 384 13.30 -13.79 -7.62
CA ALA A 384 13.78 -14.74 -6.61
C ALA A 384 15.20 -14.42 -6.11
N SER A 385 15.47 -13.15 -5.78
CA SER A 385 16.82 -12.64 -5.56
C SER A 385 16.89 -11.55 -4.48
N GLN A 386 18.08 -11.02 -4.20
CA GLN A 386 18.29 -10.08 -3.10
C GLN A 386 18.92 -8.75 -3.53
N LEU A 387 18.40 -7.66 -2.97
CA LEU A 387 19.11 -6.39 -2.81
C LEU A 387 19.52 -6.24 -1.34
N SER A 388 20.80 -6.03 -1.08
CA SER A 388 21.33 -5.81 0.27
C SER A 388 22.01 -4.46 0.35
N ILE A 389 21.68 -3.68 1.37
CA ILE A 389 22.18 -2.32 1.61
C ILE A 389 22.73 -2.28 3.02
N ASP A 390 24.03 -2.03 3.13
CA ASP A 390 24.74 -1.86 4.39
C ASP A 390 25.54 -0.55 4.35
N PHE A 391 24.83 0.55 4.11
CA PHE A 391 25.41 1.88 3.94
C PHE A 391 24.39 3.03 4.17
N THR A 392 24.90 4.21 4.55
CA THR A 392 24.12 5.36 5.06
C THR A 392 23.04 5.90 4.13
N ALA A 393 23.22 5.85 2.81
CA ALA A 393 22.15 6.08 1.84
C ALA A 393 22.49 5.49 0.47
N VAL A 394 21.57 4.71 -0.10
CA VAL A 394 21.59 4.24 -1.49
C VAL A 394 20.32 4.72 -2.16
N ARG A 395 20.44 5.49 -3.24
CA ARG A 395 19.30 5.95 -4.03
C ARG A 395 19.12 5.03 -5.23
N ILE A 396 17.88 4.77 -5.61
CA ILE A 396 17.50 4.04 -6.81
C ILE A 396 16.33 4.76 -7.50
N GLY A 397 16.24 4.63 -8.81
CA GLY A 397 15.12 5.18 -9.59
C GLY A 397 13.81 4.44 -9.31
N SER A 398 13.84 3.11 -9.31
CA SER A 398 12.65 2.29 -9.07
C SER A 398 13.00 0.90 -8.53
N LEU A 399 12.04 0.25 -7.87
CA LEU A 399 12.19 -1.08 -7.27
C LEU A 399 11.07 -2.00 -7.74
N GLU A 400 11.44 -3.13 -8.32
CA GLU A 400 10.53 -4.16 -8.79
C GLU A 400 10.99 -5.53 -8.35
N GLY A 401 10.04 -6.41 -8.09
CA GLY A 401 10.37 -7.81 -7.86
C GLY A 401 9.21 -8.71 -7.48
N ASP A 402 9.48 -10.00 -7.56
CA ASP A 402 8.53 -11.06 -7.23
C ASP A 402 8.51 -11.40 -5.73
N ALA A 403 7.58 -12.29 -5.33
CA ALA A 403 7.39 -12.67 -3.95
C ALA A 403 8.53 -13.52 -3.34
N ALA A 404 9.42 -14.05 -4.17
CA ALA A 404 10.60 -14.79 -3.71
C ALA A 404 11.81 -13.88 -3.49
N SER A 405 11.68 -12.58 -3.78
CA SER A 405 12.75 -11.60 -3.65
C SER A 405 12.76 -10.95 -2.27
N ALA A 406 13.92 -10.40 -1.88
CA ALA A 406 14.08 -9.70 -0.61
C ALA A 406 14.95 -8.43 -0.74
N VAL A 407 14.58 -7.37 -0.04
CA VAL A 407 15.42 -6.21 0.21
C VAL A 407 15.86 -6.20 1.67
N SER A 408 17.17 -6.22 1.92
CA SER A 408 17.76 -6.11 3.25
C SER A 408 18.40 -4.75 3.44
N ILE A 409 17.79 -3.87 4.25
CA ILE A 409 18.34 -2.58 4.65
C ILE A 409 19.03 -2.76 6.02
N ALA A 410 20.28 -3.22 5.98
CA ALA A 410 21.04 -3.68 7.14
C ALA A 410 21.48 -2.53 8.05
N GLY A 411 21.39 -2.69 9.38
CA GLY A 411 21.84 -1.66 10.32
C GLY A 411 20.97 -0.40 10.38
N ALA A 412 20.91 0.25 11.54
CA ALA A 412 20.00 1.38 11.77
C ALA A 412 20.39 2.66 10.99
N SER A 413 21.66 2.76 10.57
CA SER A 413 22.16 3.87 9.77
C SER A 413 21.86 3.74 8.29
N SER A 414 21.51 2.54 7.80
CA SER A 414 21.30 2.34 6.38
C SER A 414 19.99 2.90 5.89
N HIS A 415 19.96 3.30 4.62
CA HIS A 415 18.81 4.01 4.06
C HIS A 415 18.66 3.66 2.58
N LEU A 416 17.51 3.12 2.20
CA LEU A 416 17.10 2.99 0.81
C LEU A 416 16.20 4.16 0.43
N VAL A 417 16.53 4.86 -0.65
CA VAL A 417 15.69 5.92 -1.24
C VAL A 417 15.23 5.47 -2.63
N VAL A 418 13.93 5.41 -2.86
CA VAL A 418 13.32 5.11 -4.17
C VAL A 418 12.77 6.42 -4.75
N GLY A 419 13.46 7.01 -5.73
CA GLY A 419 13.24 8.39 -6.18
C GLY A 419 13.85 8.71 -7.57
N PRO A 420 13.23 9.57 -8.40
CA PRO A 420 13.78 10.00 -9.67
C PRO A 420 14.87 11.03 -9.41
N ASP A 421 16.11 10.61 -9.63
CA ASP A 421 17.26 11.51 -9.78
C ASP A 421 17.96 11.27 -11.14
N ASN A 422 17.24 10.77 -12.17
CA ASN A 422 17.87 10.62 -13.48
C ASN A 422 17.89 11.95 -14.26
N SER A 423 19.01 12.68 -14.14
CA SER A 423 19.32 13.87 -14.95
C SER A 423 19.80 13.54 -16.37
N ALA A 424 20.12 12.28 -16.68
CA ALA A 424 20.76 11.80 -17.93
C ALA A 424 19.81 11.03 -18.89
N GLY A 425 18.63 10.59 -18.45
CA GLY A 425 17.57 10.04 -19.32
C GLY A 425 17.76 8.59 -19.82
N ASP A 426 18.71 7.84 -19.26
CA ASP A 426 19.09 6.46 -19.61
C ASP A 426 18.61 5.37 -18.62
N GLY A 427 17.88 5.76 -17.58
CA GLY A 427 17.35 4.93 -16.49
C GLY A 427 15.82 4.93 -16.37
N SER A 428 15.30 4.35 -15.27
CA SER A 428 13.88 3.98 -15.11
C SER A 428 12.89 5.06 -15.57
N ARG A 429 12.12 4.76 -16.63
CA ARG A 429 10.97 5.57 -17.09
C ARG A 429 9.66 5.22 -16.35
N MET A 430 9.72 4.33 -15.36
CA MET A 430 8.52 3.81 -14.68
C MET A 430 8.15 4.68 -13.48
N ALA A 431 7.10 5.49 -13.64
CA ALA A 431 6.52 6.30 -12.56
C ALA A 431 5.76 5.46 -11.50
N SER A 432 5.53 4.17 -11.76
CA SER A 432 4.75 3.27 -10.91
C SER A 432 5.32 1.86 -10.97
N THR A 433 5.77 1.33 -9.84
CA THR A 433 6.38 -0.01 -9.75
C THR A 433 5.72 -0.88 -8.70
N ILE A 434 5.84 -2.19 -8.88
CA ILE A 434 5.28 -3.22 -7.99
C ILE A 434 6.45 -4.02 -7.43
N TYR A 435 6.57 -4.04 -6.11
CA TYR A 435 7.49 -4.90 -5.39
C TYR A 435 6.68 -5.89 -4.55
N SER A 436 6.80 -7.18 -4.86
CA SER A 436 6.04 -8.25 -4.21
C SER A 436 6.87 -9.03 -3.18
N GLY A 437 8.16 -8.73 -3.07
CA GLY A 437 9.06 -9.35 -2.09
C GLY A 437 9.03 -8.65 -0.74
N THR A 438 9.84 -9.10 0.21
CA THR A 438 9.88 -8.53 1.57
C THR A 438 10.98 -7.50 1.75
N ILE A 439 10.69 -6.37 2.39
CA ILE A 439 11.69 -5.42 2.90
C ILE A 439 11.94 -5.70 4.38
N GLN A 440 13.21 -5.85 4.75
CA GLN A 440 13.64 -6.23 6.11
C GLN A 440 14.88 -5.45 6.56
N GLY A 441 15.17 -5.50 7.86
CA GLY A 441 16.37 -4.90 8.47
C GLY A 441 16.08 -3.69 9.35
N ALA A 442 17.13 -3.07 9.89
CA ALA A 442 16.98 -1.97 10.84
C ALA A 442 16.97 -0.59 10.16
N GLY A 443 17.29 -0.52 8.88
CA GLY A 443 17.45 0.72 8.14
C GLY A 443 16.15 1.37 7.67
N LYS A 444 16.29 2.58 7.15
CA LYS A 444 15.21 3.47 6.72
C LYS A 444 14.81 3.20 5.26
N LEU A 445 13.56 3.50 4.96
CA LEU A 445 13.02 3.50 3.60
C LEU A 445 12.46 4.89 3.28
N THR A 446 12.78 5.45 2.11
CA THR A 446 12.14 6.66 1.59
C THR A 446 11.56 6.41 0.21
N VAL A 447 10.30 6.79 0.02
CA VAL A 447 9.70 6.97 -1.32
C VAL A 447 9.73 8.46 -1.63
N ALA A 448 10.58 8.85 -2.58
CA ALA A 448 10.85 10.23 -2.96
C ALA A 448 10.04 10.66 -4.22
N ALA A 449 10.21 11.93 -4.63
CA ALA A 449 9.40 12.69 -5.59
C ALA A 449 8.86 11.87 -6.78
N GLY A 450 7.62 12.03 -7.24
CA GLY A 450 7.21 11.50 -8.56
C GLY A 450 7.30 9.97 -8.77
N ASN A 451 7.50 9.21 -7.68
CA ASN A 451 7.50 7.76 -7.70
C ASN A 451 6.31 7.20 -6.94
N ARG A 452 5.65 6.20 -7.55
CA ARG A 452 4.73 5.31 -6.84
C ARG A 452 5.36 3.94 -6.65
N LEU A 453 5.59 3.57 -5.39
CA LEU A 453 6.00 2.22 -4.98
C LEU A 453 4.78 1.49 -4.44
N MET A 454 4.40 0.38 -5.07
CA MET A 454 3.36 -0.51 -4.56
C MET A 454 3.97 -1.75 -3.91
N LEU A 455 3.69 -1.95 -2.63
CA LEU A 455 4.12 -3.13 -1.88
C LEU A 455 3.03 -4.20 -1.96
N ALA A 456 3.25 -5.22 -2.78
CA ALA A 456 2.31 -6.31 -3.06
C ALA A 456 2.67 -7.62 -2.36
N THR A 457 3.56 -7.55 -1.35
CA THR A 457 4.04 -8.73 -0.64
C THR A 457 2.95 -9.39 0.20
N SER A 458 2.92 -10.73 0.15
CA SER A 458 2.09 -11.54 1.05
C SER A 458 2.78 -11.82 2.40
N GLY A 459 4.10 -11.67 2.47
CA GLY A 459 4.86 -11.63 3.72
C GLY A 459 5.05 -10.16 4.12
N ALA A 460 4.47 -9.73 5.23
CA ALA A 460 4.58 -8.33 5.67
C ALA A 460 6.05 -7.88 5.71
N ASP A 461 6.30 -6.64 5.27
CA ASP A 461 7.61 -6.02 5.51
C ASP A 461 7.92 -6.01 7.01
N THR A 462 9.19 -6.16 7.36
CA THR A 462 9.64 -6.28 8.76
C THR A 462 10.72 -5.27 9.13
N HIS A 463 11.04 -4.32 8.24
CA HIS A 463 12.03 -3.30 8.57
C HIS A 463 11.58 -2.42 9.73
N THR A 464 12.50 -2.05 10.61
CA THR A 464 12.19 -1.27 11.83
C THR A 464 12.55 0.20 11.70
N GLY A 465 13.40 0.57 10.74
CA GLY A 465 13.75 1.96 10.50
C GLY A 465 12.55 2.74 9.95
N VAL A 466 12.62 4.07 10.07
CA VAL A 466 11.54 4.97 9.68
C VAL A 466 11.26 4.86 8.17
N THR A 467 9.99 4.73 7.81
CA THR A 467 9.50 4.86 6.44
C THR A 467 9.05 6.30 6.20
N THR A 468 9.66 6.99 5.24
CA THR A 468 9.32 8.37 4.88
C THR A 468 8.73 8.42 3.47
N ILE A 469 7.64 9.16 3.29
CA ILE A 469 6.98 9.33 1.99
C ILE A 469 6.97 10.83 1.69
N GLY A 470 7.59 11.24 0.58
CA GLY A 470 7.79 12.64 0.20
C GLY A 470 9.21 13.15 0.47
N GLY A 471 9.38 14.48 0.48
CA GLY A 471 10.64 15.17 0.77
C GLY A 471 11.27 15.90 -0.43
N SER A 472 10.52 16.11 -1.51
CA SER A 472 10.95 16.82 -2.72
C SER A 472 10.53 18.29 -2.74
N GLY A 473 9.68 18.73 -1.82
CA GLY A 473 9.15 20.10 -1.76
C GLY A 473 8.05 20.39 -2.79
N ALA A 474 7.45 19.34 -3.39
CA ALA A 474 6.36 19.48 -4.35
C ALA A 474 4.99 19.72 -3.66
N SER A 475 4.01 20.25 -4.38
CA SER A 475 2.70 20.60 -3.80
C SER A 475 1.87 19.38 -3.36
N LYS A 476 1.05 19.56 -2.30
CA LYS A 476 0.10 18.62 -1.69
C LYS A 476 -0.60 17.72 -2.70
N ALA A 477 -0.29 16.43 -2.71
CA ALA A 477 -0.69 15.52 -3.78
C ALA A 477 -1.86 14.59 -3.39
N LEU A 478 -2.84 14.49 -4.30
CA LEU A 478 -3.87 13.45 -4.32
C LEU A 478 -3.24 12.13 -4.81
N PRO A 479 -3.73 10.92 -4.43
CA PRO A 479 -3.12 9.64 -4.85
C PRO A 479 -3.03 9.42 -6.37
N THR A 480 -3.75 10.21 -7.18
CA THR A 480 -3.76 10.14 -8.64
C THR A 480 -2.82 11.12 -9.34
N ASN A 481 -2.09 11.98 -8.60
CA ASN A 481 -1.19 12.96 -9.20
C ASN A 481 0.15 12.29 -9.59
N PRO A 482 0.57 12.32 -10.87
CA PRO A 482 1.79 11.68 -11.34
C PRO A 482 3.09 12.26 -10.74
N THR A 483 3.06 13.43 -10.09
CA THR A 483 4.23 14.01 -9.41
C THR A 483 4.31 13.71 -7.91
N ALA A 484 3.30 13.03 -7.37
CA ALA A 484 3.23 12.65 -5.96
C ALA A 484 4.26 11.56 -5.61
N SER A 485 4.82 11.62 -4.40
CA SER A 485 5.51 10.45 -3.83
C SER A 485 4.45 9.56 -3.19
N VAL A 486 4.22 8.36 -3.72
CA VAL A 486 3.14 7.48 -3.25
C VAL A 486 3.68 6.15 -2.80
N LEU A 487 3.46 5.80 -1.54
CA LEU A 487 3.59 4.42 -1.07
C LEU A 487 2.19 3.80 -1.05
N SER A 488 1.99 2.75 -1.82
CA SER A 488 0.69 2.10 -1.99
C SER A 488 0.70 0.64 -1.57
N ALA A 489 -0.40 0.15 -1.02
CA ALA A 489 -0.58 -1.25 -0.70
C ALA A 489 -1.09 -2.05 -1.91
N GLY A 490 -0.46 -3.18 -2.17
CA GLY A 490 -0.90 -4.21 -3.12
C GLY A 490 -1.46 -5.47 -2.43
N ALA A 491 -1.23 -5.63 -1.12
CA ALA A 491 -1.79 -6.70 -0.29
C ALA A 491 -2.11 -6.20 1.13
N ALA A 492 -2.97 -6.92 1.86
CA ALA A 492 -3.26 -6.60 3.26
C ALA A 492 -2.03 -6.82 4.15
N ASN A 493 -1.76 -5.89 5.06
CA ASN A 493 -0.56 -5.87 5.92
C ASN A 493 0.77 -5.95 5.14
N ALA A 494 0.83 -5.36 3.95
CA ALA A 494 2.07 -5.24 3.20
C ALA A 494 3.05 -4.25 3.86
N PHE A 495 2.53 -3.22 4.53
CA PHE A 495 3.33 -2.24 5.27
C PHE A 495 3.95 -2.85 6.53
N SER A 496 5.14 -2.37 6.91
CA SER A 496 5.84 -2.86 8.10
C SER A 496 5.17 -2.38 9.38
N ALA A 497 4.55 -3.30 10.10
CA ALA A 497 4.00 -3.04 11.44
C ALA A 497 5.07 -2.63 12.48
N SER A 498 6.36 -2.81 12.16
CA SER A 498 7.49 -2.43 13.02
C SER A 498 8.12 -1.08 12.67
N SER A 499 7.73 -0.47 11.55
CA SER A 499 8.26 0.80 11.08
C SER A 499 7.39 1.97 11.53
N ASP A 500 8.03 3.06 11.96
CA ASP A 500 7.39 4.36 12.13
C ASP A 500 7.23 5.02 10.75
N TYR A 501 6.04 5.54 10.44
CA TYR A 501 5.74 6.15 9.15
C TYR A 501 5.63 7.67 9.25
N VAL A 502 6.30 8.37 8.34
CA VAL A 502 6.25 9.82 8.19
C VAL A 502 5.78 10.17 6.78
N VAL A 503 4.56 10.67 6.67
CA VAL A 503 3.99 11.20 5.42
C VAL A 503 4.23 12.70 5.40
N LEU A 504 5.17 13.16 4.57
CA LEU A 504 5.47 14.57 4.38
C LEU A 504 4.38 15.26 3.54
N SER A 505 4.36 16.59 3.50
CA SER A 505 3.29 17.37 2.85
C SER A 505 3.09 17.07 1.36
N ASP A 506 4.14 16.54 0.71
CA ASP A 506 4.21 16.15 -0.70
C ASP A 506 4.14 14.63 -0.91
N GLY A 507 3.93 13.88 0.18
CA GLY A 507 3.79 12.43 0.19
C GLY A 507 2.34 11.98 0.32
N ALA A 508 2.06 10.79 -0.20
CA ALA A 508 0.80 10.09 0.00
C ALA A 508 1.01 8.63 0.41
N MET A 509 0.35 8.20 1.48
CA MET A 509 0.16 6.80 1.83
C MET A 509 -1.19 6.34 1.30
N ASP A 510 -1.21 5.32 0.46
CA ASP A 510 -2.42 4.76 -0.13
C ASP A 510 -2.62 3.32 0.32
N ALA A 511 -3.58 3.08 1.21
CA ALA A 511 -3.95 1.73 1.63
C ALA A 511 -4.71 0.96 0.55
N ASN A 512 -5.21 1.65 -0.49
CA ASN A 512 -5.84 1.04 -1.65
C ASN A 512 -6.94 0.01 -1.30
N GLY A 513 -7.76 0.29 -0.27
CA GLY A 513 -8.83 -0.60 0.18
C GLY A 513 -8.39 -1.81 1.00
N LEU A 514 -7.10 -1.91 1.33
CA LEU A 514 -6.50 -3.06 2.00
C LEU A 514 -6.13 -2.70 3.43
N ALA A 515 -6.47 -3.56 4.39
CA ALA A 515 -6.13 -3.33 5.78
C ALA A 515 -4.60 -3.28 5.98
N GLN A 516 -4.11 -2.28 6.72
CA GLN A 516 -2.68 -2.11 7.00
C GLN A 516 -2.43 -1.89 8.49
N THR A 517 -1.25 -2.30 8.95
CA THR A 517 -0.76 -2.02 10.29
C THR A 517 0.60 -1.35 10.22
N VAL A 518 0.78 -0.27 10.98
CA VAL A 518 2.05 0.47 11.12
C VAL A 518 2.37 0.66 12.61
N LYS A 519 3.65 0.90 12.93
CA LYS A 519 4.05 1.12 14.34
C LYS A 519 3.56 2.46 14.86
N SER A 520 3.82 3.54 14.12
CA SER A 520 3.28 4.87 14.39
C SER A 520 3.14 5.64 13.08
N LEU A 521 2.37 6.72 13.09
CA LEU A 521 2.09 7.51 11.89
C LEU A 521 2.11 9.01 12.17
N ALA A 522 3.00 9.74 11.50
CA ALA A 522 2.99 11.19 11.42
C ALA A 522 2.47 11.63 10.03
N ASN A 523 1.41 12.42 10.00
CA ASN A 523 0.69 12.78 8.77
C ASN A 523 0.69 14.29 8.50
N ALA A 524 1.58 14.74 7.61
CA ALA A 524 1.56 16.09 7.02
C ALA A 524 1.00 16.10 5.58
N GLY A 525 1.00 14.94 4.90
CA GLY A 525 0.54 14.78 3.51
C GLY A 525 -0.88 14.24 3.40
N VAL A 526 -1.06 13.19 2.59
CA VAL A 526 -2.34 12.52 2.39
C VAL A 526 -2.25 11.05 2.79
N VAL A 527 -3.19 10.58 3.59
CA VAL A 527 -3.39 9.15 3.90
C VAL A 527 -4.74 8.76 3.33
N SER A 528 -4.76 7.89 2.33
CA SER A 528 -5.97 7.44 1.63
C SER A 528 -6.28 5.99 1.97
N LEU A 529 -7.50 5.72 2.44
CA LEU A 529 -7.97 4.37 2.75
C LEU A 529 -8.81 3.70 1.65
N PRO A 530 -9.68 4.42 0.90
CA PRO A 530 -10.53 3.80 -0.11
C PRO A 530 -9.77 3.00 -1.16
N ALA A 531 -10.37 1.93 -1.67
CA ALA A 531 -9.87 1.26 -2.87
C ALA A 531 -9.99 2.20 -4.08
N ASN A 532 -8.99 2.17 -4.97
CA ASN A 532 -9.09 2.90 -6.23
C ASN A 532 -10.10 2.28 -7.22
N THR A 533 -10.44 1.00 -7.03
CA THR A 533 -11.31 0.20 -7.87
C THR A 533 -12.35 -0.50 -7.01
N ASN A 534 -13.64 -0.34 -7.37
CA ASN A 534 -14.78 -0.86 -6.62
C ASN A 534 -14.70 -0.59 -5.09
N PRO A 535 -14.65 0.70 -4.69
CA PRO A 535 -14.42 1.08 -3.30
C PRO A 535 -15.51 0.54 -2.38
N GLN A 536 -15.09 -0.15 -1.32
CA GLN A 536 -15.95 -0.60 -0.22
C GLN A 536 -15.52 0.10 1.08
N PRO A 537 -16.46 0.64 1.87
CA PRO A 537 -16.16 1.42 3.08
C PRO A 537 -15.89 0.49 4.28
N THR A 538 -14.79 -0.26 4.25
CA THR A 538 -14.43 -1.25 5.30
C THR A 538 -12.95 -1.29 5.64
N THR A 539 -12.14 -0.43 5.03
CA THR A 539 -10.68 -0.45 5.14
C THR A 539 -10.25 0.03 6.52
N VAL A 540 -9.35 -0.71 7.17
CA VAL A 540 -8.79 -0.34 8.46
C VAL A 540 -7.30 -0.07 8.34
N LEU A 541 -6.88 1.14 8.73
CA LEU A 541 -5.48 1.46 8.99
C LEU A 541 -5.26 1.48 10.49
N MET A 542 -4.41 0.59 10.98
CA MET A 542 -4.02 0.53 12.39
C MET A 542 -2.65 1.18 12.60
N SER A 543 -2.61 2.26 13.38
CA SER A 543 -1.38 2.74 14.01
C SER A 543 -1.28 2.15 15.40
N SER A 544 -0.37 1.18 15.61
CA SER A 544 -0.26 0.48 16.90
C SER A 544 0.20 1.40 18.05
N GLY A 545 0.97 2.43 17.72
CA GLY A 545 1.47 3.46 18.61
C GLY A 545 0.81 4.81 18.35
N ALA A 546 1.60 5.88 18.42
CA ALA A 546 1.09 7.24 18.31
C ALA A 546 0.62 7.59 16.88
N TYR A 547 -0.37 8.48 16.80
CA TYR A 547 -0.75 9.19 15.59
C TYR A 547 -0.51 10.69 15.79
N ILE A 548 0.31 11.29 14.91
CA ILE A 548 0.69 12.71 14.95
C ILE A 548 0.13 13.40 13.70
N GLY A 549 -0.93 14.18 13.86
CA GLY A 549 -1.46 15.02 12.81
C GLY A 549 -0.64 16.31 12.63
N ASN A 550 -0.09 16.51 11.44
CA ASN A 550 0.69 17.71 11.08
C ASN A 550 -0.03 18.53 10.00
N ASN A 551 -1.34 18.76 10.18
CA ASN A 551 -2.23 19.36 9.18
C ASN A 551 -2.39 18.54 7.88
N GLY A 552 -2.06 17.25 7.91
CA GLY A 552 -2.31 16.32 6.81
C GLY A 552 -3.80 16.04 6.59
N THR A 553 -4.10 15.28 5.54
CA THR A 553 -5.45 14.84 5.19
C THR A 553 -5.56 13.31 5.34
N LEU A 554 -6.66 12.85 5.95
CA LEU A 554 -7.08 11.45 6.00
C LEU A 554 -8.33 11.31 5.12
N VAL A 555 -8.24 10.51 4.06
CA VAL A 555 -9.35 10.26 3.14
C VAL A 555 -10.01 8.93 3.52
N LEU A 556 -11.32 8.98 3.78
CA LEU A 556 -12.13 7.85 4.19
C LEU A 556 -13.30 7.65 3.24
N GLY A 557 -13.54 6.41 2.85
CA GLY A 557 -14.74 5.98 2.16
C GLY A 557 -15.79 5.61 3.18
N THR A 558 -16.97 6.23 3.09
CA THR A 558 -18.07 5.99 4.03
C THR A 558 -19.37 5.78 3.28
N GLN A 559 -20.15 4.77 3.67
CA GLN A 559 -21.55 4.70 3.29
C GLN A 559 -22.33 5.67 4.18
N LEU A 560 -22.59 6.89 3.71
CA LEU A 560 -23.37 7.88 4.48
C LEU A 560 -24.82 7.42 4.65
N ALA A 561 -25.10 6.78 5.78
CA ALA A 561 -26.40 6.21 6.15
C ALA A 561 -26.63 6.32 7.66
N GLY A 562 -27.38 5.38 8.26
CA GLY A 562 -27.73 5.44 9.68
C GLY A 562 -26.57 5.12 10.62
N ASP A 563 -26.89 5.00 11.90
CA ASP A 563 -25.93 4.61 12.94
C ASP A 563 -25.18 3.32 12.57
N GLY A 564 -23.87 3.32 12.79
CA GLY A 564 -23.02 2.15 12.55
C GLY A 564 -22.87 1.76 11.08
N ALA A 565 -23.23 2.64 10.12
CA ALA A 565 -23.02 2.37 8.70
C ALA A 565 -21.54 2.05 8.40
N PRO A 566 -21.27 1.21 7.40
CA PRO A 566 -19.91 0.90 6.96
C PRO A 566 -19.08 2.15 6.65
N SER A 567 -17.86 2.18 7.19
CA SER A 567 -16.85 3.21 6.93
C SER A 567 -15.45 2.63 6.97
N ASP A 568 -14.58 3.17 6.14
CA ASP A 568 -13.14 3.12 6.38
C ASP A 568 -12.82 3.77 7.72
N LYS A 569 -11.75 3.31 8.38
CA LYS A 569 -11.43 3.71 9.75
C LYS A 569 -9.93 3.75 10.04
N LEU A 570 -9.51 4.82 10.72
CA LEU A 570 -8.21 4.90 11.40
C LEU A 570 -8.35 4.35 12.83
N VAL A 571 -7.54 3.37 13.20
CA VAL A 571 -7.45 2.84 14.58
C VAL A 571 -6.09 3.22 15.15
N VAL A 572 -6.08 3.83 16.34
CA VAL A 572 -4.86 4.31 17.01
C VAL A 572 -4.72 3.66 18.38
N GLY A 573 -3.65 2.88 18.56
CA GLY A 573 -3.31 2.17 19.79
C GLY A 573 -2.59 3.03 20.84
N GLY A 574 -2.01 4.17 20.45
CA GLY A 574 -1.33 5.12 21.33
C GLY A 574 -1.97 6.51 21.38
N ALA A 575 -1.15 7.53 21.67
CA ALA A 575 -1.61 8.92 21.77
C ALA A 575 -1.93 9.53 20.40
N ILE A 576 -3.00 10.34 20.33
CA ILE A 576 -3.37 11.16 19.17
C ILE A 576 -3.00 12.60 19.49
N THR A 577 -2.15 13.22 18.67
CA THR A 577 -1.68 14.61 18.86
C THR A 577 -1.74 15.40 17.56
N GLY A 578 -1.68 16.73 17.65
CA GLY A 578 -1.70 17.62 16.49
C GLY A 578 -3.07 17.71 15.83
N THR A 579 -3.12 17.95 14.52
CA THR A 579 -4.36 18.21 13.74
C THR A 579 -4.37 17.46 12.41
N THR A 580 -5.53 16.97 11.98
CA THR A 580 -5.73 16.29 10.68
C THR A 580 -7.09 16.66 10.09
N GLN A 581 -7.13 16.89 8.78
CA GLN A 581 -8.39 17.05 8.05
C GLN A 581 -8.91 15.68 7.60
N ILE A 582 -10.19 15.39 7.81
CA ILE A 582 -10.86 14.19 7.34
C ILE A 582 -11.67 14.55 6.09
N ASP A 583 -11.29 13.98 4.96
CA ASP A 583 -12.02 14.02 3.70
C ASP A 583 -12.90 12.75 3.62
N VAL A 584 -14.22 12.94 3.51
CA VAL A 584 -15.20 11.85 3.52
C VAL A 584 -15.79 11.69 2.13
N GLN A 585 -15.53 10.54 1.52
CA GLN A 585 -16.08 10.15 0.23
C GLN A 585 -17.33 9.29 0.44
N ASN A 586 -18.48 9.74 -0.07
CA ASN A 586 -19.70 8.96 0.02
C ASN A 586 -19.68 7.79 -0.99
N LEU A 587 -19.58 6.56 -0.49
CA LEU A 587 -19.56 5.34 -1.28
C LEU A 587 -20.95 4.69 -1.33
N GLY A 588 -21.88 5.33 -2.04
CA GLY A 588 -23.22 4.79 -2.26
C GLY A 588 -24.20 4.90 -1.07
N GLY A 589 -23.93 5.78 -0.11
CA GLY A 589 -24.86 6.10 0.97
C GLY A 589 -26.01 7.00 0.50
N ALA A 590 -27.23 6.65 0.89
CA ALA A 590 -28.44 7.42 0.55
C ALA A 590 -28.77 8.55 1.53
N GLY A 591 -28.05 8.65 2.66
CA GLY A 591 -28.37 9.52 3.77
C GLY A 591 -29.44 8.93 4.71
N ALA A 592 -29.20 9.03 6.02
CA ALA A 592 -30.20 8.77 7.05
C ALA A 592 -29.80 9.50 8.34
N GLN A 593 -30.66 9.44 9.35
CA GLN A 593 -30.31 9.91 10.69
C GLN A 593 -29.26 8.99 11.32
N ALA A 594 -28.20 9.56 11.86
CA ALA A 594 -27.13 8.87 12.58
C ALA A 594 -26.77 9.60 13.90
N PRO A 595 -27.67 9.65 14.89
CA PRO A 595 -27.41 10.32 16.17
C PRO A 595 -26.38 9.60 17.05
N VAL A 596 -26.20 8.28 16.92
CA VAL A 596 -25.07 7.57 17.55
C VAL A 596 -23.80 7.74 16.69
N GLY A 597 -23.98 7.71 15.37
CA GLY A 597 -22.98 8.08 14.37
C GLY A 597 -22.27 6.91 13.69
N ILE A 598 -21.46 7.27 12.71
CA ILE A 598 -20.62 6.37 11.92
C ILE A 598 -19.17 6.51 12.38
N LEU A 599 -18.57 5.44 12.89
CA LEU A 599 -17.22 5.46 13.49
C LEU A 599 -16.13 5.59 12.42
N VAL A 600 -15.38 6.70 12.46
CA VAL A 600 -14.33 7.01 11.47
C VAL A 600 -12.92 7.01 12.06
N VAL A 601 -12.77 7.31 13.35
CA VAL A 601 -11.49 7.17 14.08
C VAL A 601 -11.75 6.50 15.42
N GLN A 602 -10.96 5.48 15.75
CA GLN A 602 -11.00 4.80 17.03
C GLN A 602 -9.67 4.99 17.76
N GLY A 603 -9.71 5.55 18.97
CA GLY A 603 -8.55 5.74 19.83
C GLY A 603 -8.64 4.93 21.11
N THR A 604 -7.49 4.50 21.64
CA THR A 604 -7.40 3.85 22.97
C THR A 604 -7.23 4.87 24.11
N SER A 605 -6.83 6.11 23.79
CA SER A 605 -6.54 7.18 24.76
C SER A 605 -7.24 8.49 24.37
N PRO A 606 -7.44 9.43 25.31
CA PRO A 606 -8.03 10.73 25.00
C PRO A 606 -7.24 11.52 23.95
N SER A 607 -7.95 12.19 23.03
CA SER A 607 -7.38 13.09 22.03
C SER A 607 -7.85 14.52 22.23
N PRO A 608 -7.05 15.54 21.82
CA PRO A 608 -7.51 16.94 21.79
C PRO A 608 -8.77 17.12 20.94
N ALA A 609 -9.66 18.04 21.34
CA ALA A 609 -10.92 18.32 20.63
C ALA A 609 -10.74 18.89 19.21
N ASN A 610 -9.53 19.33 18.86
CA ASN A 610 -9.16 19.80 17.53
C ASN A 610 -8.29 18.79 16.76
N ALA A 611 -8.12 17.56 17.27
CA ALA A 611 -7.27 16.54 16.64
C ALA A 611 -7.71 16.22 15.21
N PHE A 612 -9.02 16.24 14.96
CA PHE A 612 -9.61 16.02 13.65
C PHE A 612 -10.65 17.10 13.33
N ALA A 613 -10.72 17.50 12.07
CA ALA A 613 -11.75 18.37 11.51
C ALA A 613 -12.17 17.83 10.14
N LEU A 614 -13.39 18.15 9.67
CA LEU A 614 -13.80 17.78 8.31
C LEU A 614 -13.13 18.73 7.29
N ALA A 615 -12.61 18.16 6.21
CA ALA A 615 -12.00 18.92 5.11
C ALA A 615 -13.02 19.79 4.37
N HIS A 616 -14.29 19.35 4.32
CA HIS A 616 -15.42 20.07 3.75
C HIS A 616 -16.73 19.64 4.42
N ALA A 617 -17.83 20.33 4.11
CA ALA A 617 -19.16 19.90 4.58
C ALA A 617 -19.52 18.51 4.02
N VAL A 618 -20.10 17.64 4.86
CA VAL A 618 -20.51 16.29 4.49
C VAL A 618 -22.02 16.19 4.58
N ALA A 619 -22.70 16.09 3.44
CA ALA A 619 -24.14 15.97 3.39
C ALA A 619 -24.61 15.13 2.20
N VAL A 620 -25.74 14.43 2.34
CA VAL A 620 -26.39 13.67 1.27
C VAL A 620 -27.90 13.65 1.49
N ASN A 621 -28.67 13.92 0.43
CA ASN A 621 -30.15 13.92 0.44
C ASN A 621 -30.79 14.66 1.63
N GLY A 622 -30.20 15.80 2.03
CA GLY A 622 -30.69 16.63 3.14
C GLY A 622 -30.20 16.23 4.53
N PHE A 623 -29.47 15.12 4.67
CA PHE A 623 -28.80 14.74 5.93
C PHE A 623 -27.41 15.36 5.97
N VAL A 624 -27.14 16.14 7.02
CA VAL A 624 -25.83 16.76 7.27
C VAL A 624 -25.12 15.98 8.37
N TYR A 625 -23.93 15.46 8.06
CA TYR A 625 -23.08 14.75 9.00
C TYR A 625 -21.98 15.68 9.51
N ARG A 626 -21.73 15.61 10.82
CA ARG A 626 -20.76 16.42 11.52
C ARG A 626 -19.83 15.51 12.29
N LEU A 627 -18.55 15.87 12.34
CA LEU A 627 -17.58 15.13 13.11
C LEU A 627 -17.73 15.47 14.60
N GLN A 628 -17.89 14.46 15.45
CA GLN A 628 -18.09 14.57 16.89
C GLN A 628 -17.19 13.59 17.64
N GLN A 629 -16.56 14.06 18.71
CA GLN A 629 -15.74 13.23 19.58
C GLN A 629 -16.61 12.66 20.71
N VAL A 630 -16.65 11.32 20.82
CA VAL A 630 -17.38 10.60 21.89
C VAL A 630 -16.39 9.68 22.59
N GLY A 631 -16.01 10.04 23.82
CA GLY A 631 -14.91 9.39 24.52
C GLY A 631 -13.59 9.53 23.74
N ASN A 632 -12.96 8.40 23.43
CA ASN A 632 -11.69 8.36 22.67
C ASN A 632 -11.91 8.19 21.15
N ASN A 633 -13.16 8.16 20.69
CA ASN A 633 -13.53 7.86 19.32
C ASN A 633 -14.12 9.09 18.63
N TRP A 634 -14.07 9.09 17.30
CA TRP A 634 -14.65 10.13 16.46
C TRP A 634 -15.67 9.54 15.51
N TYR A 635 -16.86 10.15 15.50
CA TYR A 635 -18.02 9.71 14.73
C TYR A 635 -18.48 10.80 13.78
N LEU A 636 -18.98 10.40 12.61
CA LEU A 636 -19.86 11.24 11.81
C LEU A 636 -21.28 11.10 12.34
N GLN A 637 -21.81 12.15 12.95
CA GLN A 637 -23.15 12.19 13.54
C GLN A 637 -24.05 13.20 12.85
N THR A 638 -25.34 12.90 12.80
CA THR A 638 -26.37 13.90 12.51
C THR A 638 -26.86 14.54 13.81
N VAL A 639 -27.45 15.73 13.71
CA VAL A 639 -28.15 16.35 14.84
C VAL A 639 -29.31 15.45 15.24
N ALA A 640 -29.43 15.15 16.53
CA ALA A 640 -30.51 14.31 17.03
C ALA A 640 -31.84 15.07 17.06
N ALA A 641 -32.96 14.34 17.13
CA ALA A 641 -34.25 14.96 17.38
C ALA A 641 -34.34 15.45 18.85
N PRO A 642 -35.11 16.51 19.15
CA PRO A 642 -35.54 16.80 20.51
C PRO A 642 -36.42 15.66 21.05
N THR A 643 -36.50 15.56 22.37
CA THR A 643 -37.34 14.53 23.03
C THR A 643 -38.44 15.19 23.84
N ILE A 644 -39.69 14.77 23.64
CA ILE A 644 -40.78 15.19 24.52
C ILE A 644 -40.78 14.25 25.73
N THR A 645 -40.50 14.80 26.92
CA THR A 645 -40.35 14.03 28.16
C THR A 645 -41.64 13.92 28.95
N THR A 646 -42.45 14.97 28.97
CA THR A 646 -43.75 14.98 29.66
C THR A 646 -44.79 15.78 28.91
N ALA A 647 -46.05 15.38 29.02
CA ALA A 647 -47.20 16.14 28.57
C ALA A 647 -48.25 16.17 29.68
N THR A 648 -48.45 17.36 30.27
CA THR A 648 -49.42 17.57 31.35
C THR A 648 -50.68 18.20 30.78
N PRO A 649 -51.83 17.49 30.78
CA PRO A 649 -53.07 18.03 30.25
C PRO A 649 -53.66 19.11 31.16
N GLY A 650 -54.29 20.13 30.57
CA GLY A 650 -54.99 21.22 31.26
C GLY A 650 -56.32 21.56 30.56
N ASN A 651 -57.08 22.55 31.07
CA ASN A 651 -58.34 22.93 30.46
C ASN A 651 -58.14 23.50 29.05
N SER A 652 -58.62 22.79 28.03
CA SER A 652 -58.49 23.18 26.61
C SER A 652 -57.04 23.46 26.17
N GLN A 653 -56.07 22.85 26.84
CA GLN A 653 -54.64 23.02 26.59
C GLN A 653 -53.82 21.83 27.09
N ALA A 654 -52.54 21.79 26.75
CA ALA A 654 -51.56 20.91 27.37
C ALA A 654 -50.20 21.61 27.51
N VAL A 655 -49.45 21.34 28.58
CA VAL A 655 -48.07 21.82 28.75
C VAL A 655 -47.12 20.65 28.49
N LEU A 656 -46.19 20.82 27.54
CA LEU A 656 -45.22 19.81 27.17
C LEU A 656 -43.81 20.25 27.55
N THR A 657 -43.08 19.35 28.22
CA THR A 657 -41.67 19.55 28.52
C THR A 657 -40.84 18.84 27.46
N ILE A 658 -39.88 19.57 26.90
CA ILE A 658 -39.05 19.14 25.79
C ILE A 658 -37.58 19.23 26.22
N ASP A 659 -36.86 18.13 26.05
CA ASP A 659 -35.42 18.09 26.18
C ASP A 659 -34.79 18.49 24.84
N PRO A 660 -33.70 19.28 24.87
CA PRO A 660 -33.04 19.75 23.66
C PRO A 660 -32.45 18.59 22.83
N PRO A 661 -32.34 18.77 21.52
CA PRO A 661 -31.65 17.83 20.64
C PRO A 661 -30.18 17.65 21.09
N GLY A 662 -29.69 16.42 21.02
CA GLY A 662 -28.27 16.09 21.17
C GLY A 662 -27.44 16.37 19.91
N ASN A 663 -26.11 16.26 20.04
CA ASN A 663 -25.12 16.42 18.96
C ASN A 663 -25.21 17.77 18.24
N LEU A 664 -25.45 18.84 19.01
CA LEU A 664 -25.48 20.18 18.45
C LEU A 664 -24.09 20.61 17.96
N PRO A 665 -24.03 21.40 16.87
CA PRO A 665 -22.77 21.98 16.44
C PRO A 665 -22.17 22.87 17.53
N THR A 666 -20.84 22.92 17.60
CA THR A 666 -20.13 23.77 18.58
C THR A 666 -20.56 25.23 18.43
N GLY A 667 -21.06 25.82 19.52
CA GLY A 667 -21.51 27.22 19.56
C GLY A 667 -22.93 27.46 19.01
N VAL A 668 -23.63 26.42 18.56
CA VAL A 668 -25.03 26.51 18.12
C VAL A 668 -25.96 26.16 19.27
N THR A 669 -26.99 26.98 19.47
CA THR A 669 -27.99 26.82 20.54
C THR A 669 -29.39 26.66 19.96
N VAL A 670 -30.32 26.12 20.77
CA VAL A 670 -31.73 26.06 20.41
C VAL A 670 -32.37 27.44 20.60
N THR A 671 -33.05 27.96 19.58
CA THR A 671 -33.76 29.25 19.63
C THR A 671 -35.25 29.09 19.90
N GLY A 672 -35.82 27.93 19.62
CA GLY A 672 -37.21 27.60 19.93
C GLY A 672 -37.60 26.22 19.43
N TYR A 673 -38.76 25.76 19.88
CA TYR A 673 -39.40 24.52 19.44
C TYR A 673 -40.65 24.84 18.63
N ASN A 674 -40.85 24.10 17.56
CA ASN A 674 -42.03 24.15 16.73
C ASN A 674 -42.81 22.86 17.00
N MET A 675 -43.97 23.01 17.62
CA MET A 675 -44.81 21.92 18.08
C MET A 675 -46.04 21.78 17.20
N ASN A 676 -46.39 20.53 16.90
CA ASN A 676 -47.58 20.18 16.14
C ASN A 676 -48.32 19.04 16.84
N CYS A 677 -49.56 19.29 17.26
CA CYS A 677 -50.42 18.33 17.94
C CYS A 677 -51.63 18.03 17.04
N THR A 678 -51.71 16.80 16.53
CA THR A 678 -52.76 16.36 15.61
C THR A 678 -53.84 15.58 16.35
N PRO A 679 -55.13 15.94 16.24
CA PRO A 679 -56.21 15.19 16.87
C PRO A 679 -56.34 13.80 16.23
N THR A 680 -56.38 12.76 17.06
CA THR A 680 -56.48 11.35 16.63
C THR A 680 -57.80 11.03 15.93
N THR A 681 -58.85 11.80 16.19
CA THR A 681 -60.18 11.68 15.59
C THR A 681 -60.29 12.31 14.19
N GLY A 682 -59.20 12.90 13.68
CA GLY A 682 -59.22 13.74 12.48
C GLY A 682 -59.62 15.18 12.82
N GLY A 683 -59.05 16.15 12.09
CA GLY A 683 -59.27 17.58 12.33
C GLY A 683 -58.00 18.42 12.10
N ALA A 684 -58.13 19.74 12.26
CA ALA A 684 -56.99 20.65 12.16
C ALA A 684 -56.00 20.43 13.30
N ALA A 685 -54.71 20.45 12.99
CA ALA A 685 -53.66 20.35 13.99
C ALA A 685 -53.53 21.65 14.78
N VAL A 686 -53.19 21.53 16.06
CA VAL A 686 -52.84 22.65 16.93
C VAL A 686 -51.33 22.84 16.87
N THR A 687 -50.88 24.04 16.49
CA THR A 687 -49.45 24.37 16.40
C THR A 687 -49.07 25.48 17.38
N ALA A 688 -47.91 25.37 18.00
CA ALA A 688 -47.33 26.43 18.82
C ALA A 688 -45.81 26.50 18.64
N ASN A 689 -45.24 27.69 18.84
CA ASN A 689 -43.79 27.90 18.81
C ASN A 689 -43.34 28.59 20.10
N GLY A 690 -42.21 28.18 20.67
CA GLY A 690 -41.66 28.82 21.87
C GLY A 690 -40.57 28.01 22.57
N ALA A 691 -40.25 28.38 23.80
CA ALA A 691 -39.28 27.66 24.64
C ALA A 691 -39.95 26.49 25.40
N SER A 692 -39.14 25.56 25.88
CA SER A 692 -39.57 24.49 26.80
C SER A 692 -39.60 25.01 28.24
N PRO A 693 -40.63 24.68 29.06
CA PRO A 693 -41.87 23.97 28.70
C PRO A 693 -42.79 24.81 27.81
N LEU A 694 -43.46 24.16 26.83
CA LEU A 694 -44.33 24.82 25.86
C LEU A 694 -45.81 24.50 26.11
N THR A 695 -46.66 25.53 26.16
CA THR A 695 -48.11 25.38 26.27
C THR A 695 -48.76 25.33 24.89
N MET A 696 -49.58 24.30 24.65
CA MET A 696 -50.41 24.10 23.46
C MET A 696 -51.84 24.59 23.75
N PRO A 697 -52.24 25.78 23.27
CA PRO A 697 -53.58 26.32 23.52
C PRO A 697 -54.63 25.81 22.53
N GLY A 698 -55.92 25.99 22.86
CA GLY A 698 -57.02 25.75 21.91
C GLY A 698 -57.28 24.28 21.58
N MET A 699 -56.86 23.37 22.46
CA MET A 699 -57.13 21.95 22.34
C MET A 699 -58.56 21.64 22.79
N THR A 700 -59.19 20.60 22.24
CA THR A 700 -60.56 20.21 22.61
C THR A 700 -60.53 19.21 23.77
N ASN A 701 -61.23 19.55 24.86
CA ASN A 701 -61.39 18.65 26.00
C ASN A 701 -62.02 17.31 25.60
N GLY A 702 -61.44 16.21 26.08
CA GLY A 702 -61.84 14.84 25.74
C GLY A 702 -61.29 14.31 24.42
N THR A 703 -60.58 15.12 23.61
CA THR A 703 -59.94 14.66 22.37
C THR A 703 -58.47 14.33 22.60
N THR A 704 -58.02 13.15 22.17
CA THR A 704 -56.61 12.76 22.24
C THR A 704 -55.82 13.34 21.08
N TYR A 705 -54.66 13.93 21.37
CA TYR A 705 -53.75 14.51 20.40
C TYR A 705 -52.42 13.76 20.36
N ASN A 706 -51.90 13.56 19.15
CA ASN A 706 -50.54 13.10 18.89
C ASN A 706 -49.65 14.33 18.67
N CYS A 707 -48.78 14.62 19.64
CA CYS A 707 -47.88 15.76 19.63
C CYS A 707 -46.47 15.37 19.23
N VAL A 708 -45.87 16.19 18.36
CA VAL A 708 -44.51 16.05 17.83
C VAL A 708 -43.85 17.43 17.75
N THR A 709 -42.53 17.49 17.85
CA THR A 709 -41.78 18.75 17.78
C THR A 709 -40.51 18.66 16.96
N THR A 710 -40.13 19.77 16.37
CA THR A 710 -38.79 20.05 15.83
C THR A 710 -38.19 21.24 16.59
N ALA A 711 -36.87 21.30 16.73
CA ALA A 711 -36.18 22.46 17.25
C ALA A 711 -35.65 23.33 16.09
N THR A 712 -35.71 24.65 16.27
CA THR A 712 -35.00 25.62 15.44
C THR A 712 -33.70 26.00 16.14
N LEU A 713 -32.59 25.96 15.42
CA LEU A 713 -31.25 26.26 15.94
C LEU A 713 -30.84 27.70 15.58
N SER A 714 -29.84 28.23 16.29
CA SER A 714 -29.33 29.60 16.10
C SER A 714 -28.67 29.84 14.74
N ASP A 715 -28.27 28.76 14.05
CA ASP A 715 -27.76 28.79 12.67
C ASP A 715 -28.87 28.68 11.60
N GLY A 716 -30.14 28.62 12.02
CA GLY A 716 -31.30 28.47 11.14
C GLY A 716 -31.66 27.03 10.79
N THR A 717 -30.88 26.03 11.23
CA THR A 717 -31.18 24.61 10.99
C THR A 717 -32.45 24.18 11.74
N VAL A 718 -33.29 23.37 11.10
CA VAL A 718 -34.43 22.68 11.74
C VAL A 718 -34.06 21.22 11.98
N THR A 719 -34.26 20.74 13.20
CA THR A 719 -33.91 19.35 13.57
C THR A 719 -34.90 18.33 13.01
N PRO A 720 -34.55 17.04 13.05
CA PRO A 720 -35.51 15.97 12.86
C PRO A 720 -36.63 16.04 13.90
N GLN A 721 -37.75 15.39 13.59
CA GLN A 721 -38.94 15.36 14.43
C GLN A 721 -38.76 14.45 15.64
N SER A 722 -39.29 14.86 16.78
CA SER A 722 -39.28 14.11 18.05
C SER A 722 -40.06 12.79 18.00
N ASN A 723 -40.00 12.05 19.11
CA ASN A 723 -41.00 11.05 19.43
C ASN A 723 -42.42 11.64 19.41
N THR A 724 -43.41 10.79 19.10
CA THR A 724 -44.83 11.17 19.26
C THR A 724 -45.23 10.97 20.72
N MET A 725 -45.76 12.01 21.35
CA MET A 725 -46.34 11.95 22.70
C MET A 725 -47.85 12.20 22.64
N GLN A 726 -48.61 11.34 23.32
CA GLN A 726 -50.06 11.48 23.40
C GLN A 726 -50.47 12.30 24.62
N VAL A 727 -51.45 13.18 24.43
CA VAL A 727 -52.07 13.94 25.51
C VAL A 727 -53.56 14.14 25.26
N THR A 728 -54.37 14.05 26.32
CA THR A 728 -55.82 14.25 26.26
C THR A 728 -56.22 15.28 27.32
N PRO A 729 -56.59 16.51 26.94
CA PRO A 729 -57.15 17.50 27.86
C PRO A 729 -58.40 16.95 28.56
N PRO A 730 -58.55 17.10 29.89
CA PRO A 730 -59.64 16.48 30.64
C PRO A 730 -61.00 17.05 30.25
N ILE A 731 -62.03 16.20 30.30
CA ILE A 731 -63.42 16.66 30.21
C ILE A 731 -63.77 17.38 31.52
N LEU A 732 -64.00 18.69 31.43
CA LEU A 732 -64.39 19.53 32.55
C LEU A 732 -65.87 19.91 32.45
N THR A 733 -66.76 18.97 32.73
CA THR A 733 -68.21 19.24 32.84
C THR A 733 -68.64 19.09 34.31
N PRO A 734 -69.28 20.10 34.92
CA PRO A 734 -69.93 19.96 36.21
C PRO A 734 -71.21 19.14 36.04
N SER A 735 -71.72 18.58 37.14
CA SER A 735 -72.94 17.77 37.12
C SER A 735 -73.96 18.33 38.09
N ILE A 736 -75.21 18.51 37.65
CA ILE A 736 -76.32 18.84 38.56
C ILE A 736 -76.79 17.53 39.21
N THR A 737 -76.59 17.40 40.52
CA THR A 737 -76.85 16.16 41.26
C THR A 737 -78.17 16.16 42.02
N GLY A 738 -78.80 17.32 42.19
CA GLY A 738 -80.12 17.40 42.81
C GLY A 738 -80.80 18.74 42.60
N THR A 739 -82.12 18.73 42.45
CA THR A 739 -82.98 19.91 42.42
C THR A 739 -84.07 19.75 43.47
N VAL A 740 -84.25 20.77 44.32
CA VAL A 740 -85.31 20.79 45.34
C VAL A 740 -86.18 22.02 45.09
N PRO A 741 -87.42 21.83 44.56
CA PRO A 741 -88.35 22.91 44.35
C PRO A 741 -88.90 23.46 45.68
N GLY A 742 -89.23 24.74 45.71
CA GLY A 742 -89.91 25.39 46.83
C GLY A 742 -90.85 26.50 46.34
N ASP A 743 -91.58 27.10 47.27
CA ASP A 743 -92.54 28.17 46.92
C ASP A 743 -91.83 29.43 46.41
N THR A 744 -92.03 29.75 45.12
CA THR A 744 -91.36 30.84 44.37
C THR A 744 -89.82 30.77 44.34
N LYS A 745 -89.25 29.59 44.64
CA LYS A 745 -87.80 29.38 44.79
C LYS A 745 -87.38 27.97 44.40
N GLY A 746 -86.08 27.76 44.22
CA GLY A 746 -85.52 26.43 43.97
C GLY A 746 -84.10 26.35 44.51
N THR A 747 -83.66 25.17 44.92
CA THR A 747 -82.25 24.93 45.23
C THR A 747 -81.70 23.88 44.30
N VAL A 748 -80.53 24.17 43.70
CA VAL A 748 -79.85 23.28 42.76
C VAL A 748 -78.49 22.92 43.35
N THR A 749 -78.27 21.62 43.53
CA THR A 749 -77.00 21.06 43.99
C THR A 749 -76.17 20.65 42.78
N ILE A 750 -74.95 21.16 42.72
CA ILE A 750 -74.00 20.94 41.63
C ILE A 750 -72.76 20.27 42.20
N ALA A 751 -72.31 19.19 41.57
CA ALA A 751 -71.03 18.56 41.83
C ALA A 751 -69.94 19.13 40.90
N PRO A 752 -68.70 19.30 41.40
CA PRO A 752 -67.59 19.79 40.60
C PRO A 752 -67.24 18.84 39.45
N PRO A 753 -66.55 19.32 38.39
CA PRO A 753 -66.00 18.45 37.37
C PRO A 753 -65.09 17.38 37.98
N ALA A 754 -65.23 16.13 37.52
CA ALA A 754 -64.55 14.99 38.12
C ALA A 754 -63.01 14.98 37.92
N ASN A 755 -62.52 15.66 36.87
CA ASN A 755 -61.11 15.61 36.45
C ASN A 755 -60.46 17.00 36.41
N LEU A 756 -60.63 17.79 37.47
CA LEU A 756 -59.99 19.12 37.54
C LEU A 756 -58.46 19.00 37.44
N PRO A 757 -57.78 19.89 36.69
CA PRO A 757 -56.33 19.94 36.65
C PRO A 757 -55.74 20.17 38.04
N SER A 758 -54.53 19.65 38.28
CA SER A 758 -53.86 19.79 39.56
C SER A 758 -53.69 21.26 39.96
N GLY A 759 -54.10 21.62 41.19
CA GLY A 759 -54.05 23.00 41.70
C GLY A 759 -55.21 23.91 41.27
N VAL A 760 -56.10 23.47 40.38
CA VAL A 760 -57.30 24.21 39.98
C VAL A 760 -58.50 23.80 40.83
N THR A 761 -59.15 24.78 41.45
CA THR A 761 -60.37 24.58 42.26
C THR A 761 -61.56 25.26 41.60
N VAL A 762 -62.78 24.83 41.94
CA VAL A 762 -63.99 25.56 41.54
C VAL A 762 -64.13 26.77 42.46
N LYS A 763 -64.19 27.97 41.88
CA LYS A 763 -64.44 29.22 42.61
C LYS A 763 -65.92 29.36 42.95
N ASP A 764 -66.76 29.27 41.94
CA ASP A 764 -68.23 29.31 42.02
C ASP A 764 -68.83 28.68 40.74
N TYR A 765 -70.16 28.58 40.68
CA TYR A 765 -70.87 28.15 39.48
C TYR A 765 -71.79 29.26 38.97
N THR A 766 -71.85 29.40 37.65
CA THR A 766 -72.90 30.14 36.96
C THR A 766 -74.03 29.16 36.63
N LEU A 767 -75.15 29.28 37.32
CA LEU A 767 -76.35 28.49 37.08
C LEU A 767 -77.34 29.32 36.26
N THR A 768 -77.75 28.79 35.11
CA THR A 768 -78.77 29.39 34.24
C THR A 768 -79.99 28.48 34.20
N CYS A 769 -81.14 28.97 34.66
CA CYS A 769 -82.41 28.25 34.65
C CYS A 769 -83.40 28.97 33.73
N THR A 770 -83.75 28.32 32.63
CA THR A 770 -84.63 28.89 31.60
C THR A 770 -86.05 28.35 31.79
N PRO A 771 -87.06 29.22 32.00
CA PRO A 771 -88.46 28.80 32.03
C PRO A 771 -88.95 28.40 30.63
N ALA A 772 -90.00 27.58 30.55
CA ALA A 772 -90.63 27.21 29.28
C ALA A 772 -91.09 28.44 28.44
N THR A 773 -91.46 29.54 29.12
CA THR A 773 -91.79 30.83 28.52
C THR A 773 -91.25 31.95 29.41
N GLY A 774 -90.43 32.85 28.87
CA GLY A 774 -89.88 34.01 29.60
C GLY A 774 -88.35 34.12 29.53
N ALA A 775 -87.80 35.09 30.25
CA ALA A 775 -86.35 35.31 30.30
C ALA A 775 -85.66 34.30 31.25
N PRO A 776 -84.43 33.83 30.93
CA PRO A 776 -83.66 32.98 31.82
C PRO A 776 -83.31 33.67 33.15
N VAL A 777 -83.25 32.89 34.22
CA VAL A 777 -82.74 33.33 35.52
C VAL A 777 -81.30 32.82 35.66
N THR A 778 -80.35 33.73 35.80
CA THR A 778 -78.93 33.40 35.96
C THR A 778 -78.41 33.84 37.32
N VAL A 779 -77.82 32.92 38.08
CA VAL A 779 -77.25 33.18 39.41
C VAL A 779 -75.85 32.60 39.50
N THR A 780 -74.92 33.39 40.02
CA THR A 780 -73.56 32.95 40.36
C THR A 780 -73.47 32.68 41.86
N GLY A 781 -72.95 31.52 42.25
CA GLY A 781 -72.81 31.16 43.66
C GLY A 781 -72.11 29.83 43.91
N SER A 782 -71.86 29.51 45.18
CA SER A 782 -71.37 28.20 45.59
C SER A 782 -72.52 27.18 45.62
N SER A 783 -72.20 25.92 45.30
CA SER A 783 -73.16 24.82 45.42
C SER A 783 -73.41 24.46 46.89
N PRO A 784 -74.66 24.21 47.33
CA PRO A 784 -75.91 24.34 46.56
C PRO A 784 -76.34 25.80 46.32
N ILE A 785 -76.84 26.10 45.12
CA ILE A 785 -77.29 27.46 44.73
C ILE A 785 -78.79 27.59 44.96
N ALA A 786 -79.21 28.66 45.64
CA ALA A 786 -80.61 29.03 45.81
C ALA A 786 -81.05 30.07 44.77
N LEU A 787 -82.18 29.81 44.11
CA LEU A 787 -82.85 30.69 43.17
C LEU A 787 -84.09 31.28 43.85
N THR A 788 -84.30 32.59 43.72
CA THR A 788 -85.48 33.31 44.22
C THR A 788 -86.19 34.02 43.08
N GLY A 789 -87.48 34.32 43.25
CA GLY A 789 -88.28 35.00 42.22
C GLY A 789 -88.71 34.08 41.07
N LEU A 790 -88.76 32.76 41.31
CA LEU A 790 -89.31 31.81 40.36
C LEU A 790 -90.85 31.84 40.40
N THR A 791 -91.50 31.52 39.29
CA THR A 791 -92.96 31.38 39.23
C THR A 791 -93.35 29.94 39.54
N ASN A 792 -94.30 29.75 40.45
CA ASN A 792 -94.86 28.42 40.71
C ASN A 792 -95.55 27.86 39.47
N ASP A 793 -95.53 26.54 39.33
CA ASP A 793 -96.13 25.78 38.22
C ASP A 793 -95.48 26.01 36.84
N VAL A 794 -94.32 26.68 36.79
CA VAL A 794 -93.50 26.83 35.57
C VAL A 794 -92.31 25.87 35.61
N LEU A 795 -92.11 25.08 34.55
CA LEU A 795 -90.94 24.21 34.41
C LEU A 795 -89.70 25.05 34.10
N TYR A 796 -88.67 24.93 34.93
CA TYR A 796 -87.35 25.50 34.68
C TYR A 796 -86.38 24.41 34.26
N THR A 797 -85.68 24.62 33.16
CA THR A 797 -84.56 23.76 32.72
C THR A 797 -83.25 24.47 33.01
N CYS A 798 -82.44 23.86 33.86
CA CYS A 798 -81.22 24.45 34.40
C CYS A 798 -79.97 23.80 33.83
N THR A 799 -78.99 24.63 33.51
CA THR A 799 -77.63 24.25 33.12
C THR A 799 -76.62 25.00 33.97
N ALA A 800 -75.51 24.36 34.31
CA ALA A 800 -74.45 24.95 35.11
C ALA A 800 -73.13 25.01 34.35
N ILE A 801 -72.37 26.07 34.59
CA ILE A 801 -70.96 26.22 34.22
C ILE A 801 -70.18 26.44 35.51
N ALA A 802 -69.05 25.75 35.69
CA ALA A 802 -68.13 25.99 36.79
C ALA A 802 -67.14 27.09 36.38
N ASN A 803 -67.01 28.12 37.22
CA ASN A 803 -65.96 29.14 37.10
C ASN A 803 -64.79 28.71 37.98
N LEU A 804 -63.61 28.56 37.37
CA LEU A 804 -62.46 27.95 38.01
C LEU A 804 -61.52 29.01 38.60
N SER A 805 -60.69 28.62 39.57
CA SER A 805 -59.76 29.52 40.26
C SER A 805 -58.65 30.08 39.37
N ASP A 806 -58.43 29.49 38.19
CA ASP A 806 -57.51 29.97 37.16
C ASP A 806 -58.15 31.00 36.20
N GLY A 807 -59.42 31.37 36.44
CA GLY A 807 -60.17 32.31 35.61
C GLY A 807 -60.83 31.69 34.38
N SER A 808 -60.63 30.40 34.11
CA SER A 808 -61.30 29.69 33.02
C SER A 808 -62.71 29.22 33.41
N THR A 809 -63.51 28.87 32.40
CA THR A 809 -64.84 28.26 32.59
C THR A 809 -64.87 26.84 32.05
N SER A 810 -65.71 26.01 32.68
CA SER A 810 -65.97 24.63 32.27
C SER A 810 -66.88 24.57 31.04
N ALA A 811 -67.04 23.39 30.45
CA ALA A 811 -68.16 23.15 29.54
C ALA A 811 -69.50 23.14 30.30
N VAL A 812 -70.61 23.36 29.60
CA VAL A 812 -71.96 23.37 30.16
C VAL A 812 -72.34 21.97 30.65
N SER A 813 -72.98 21.87 31.82
CA SER A 813 -73.50 20.60 32.35
C SER A 813 -74.63 20.05 31.47
N ALA A 814 -74.92 18.75 31.63
CA ALA A 814 -76.22 18.23 31.19
C ALA A 814 -77.36 19.01 31.88
N PRO A 815 -78.49 19.26 31.18
CA PRO A 815 -79.61 19.99 31.75
C PRO A 815 -80.35 19.17 32.82
N ALA A 816 -80.82 19.84 33.85
CA ALA A 816 -81.71 19.27 34.86
C ALA A 816 -82.91 20.19 35.08
N SER A 817 -84.10 19.64 35.23
CA SER A 817 -85.33 20.44 35.32
C SER A 817 -86.05 20.27 36.65
N PHE A 818 -86.74 21.32 37.10
CA PHE A 818 -87.66 21.27 38.24
C PHE A 818 -88.80 22.28 38.09
N THR A 819 -89.89 22.06 38.81
CA THR A 819 -91.07 22.94 38.83
C THR A 819 -91.29 23.44 40.26
N PRO A 820 -91.15 24.75 40.55
CA PRO A 820 -91.51 25.33 41.84
C PRO A 820 -93.01 25.12 42.09
N THR A 821 -93.39 24.77 43.32
CA THR A 821 -94.78 24.55 43.72
C THR A 821 -95.09 25.36 44.97
N ALA A 822 -96.27 25.98 44.99
CA ALA A 822 -96.75 26.73 46.14
C ALA A 822 -96.79 25.84 47.40
N LYS A 823 -96.37 26.37 48.55
CA LYS A 823 -96.41 25.60 49.80
C LYS A 823 -97.87 25.44 50.22
N ALA A 824 -98.36 24.20 50.33
CA ALA A 824 -99.70 23.93 50.83
C ALA A 824 -99.87 24.44 52.29
N PRO A 825 -101.04 25.00 52.67
CA PRO A 825 -101.30 25.47 54.05
C PRO A 825 -101.19 24.32 55.06
N ALA A 826 -100.53 24.56 56.20
CA ALA A 826 -100.37 23.55 57.25
C ALA A 826 -101.71 23.21 57.92
N THR A 827 -102.10 21.94 57.89
CA THR A 827 -103.28 21.42 58.59
C THR A 827 -102.95 21.08 60.05
N THR A 828 -103.76 21.60 60.98
CA THR A 828 -103.75 21.28 62.40
C THR A 828 -104.54 19.99 62.65
N THR A 829 -103.95 19.02 63.35
CA THR A 829 -104.61 17.76 63.74
C THR A 829 -105.33 17.89 65.09
N PRO A 830 -106.63 17.49 65.19
CA PRO A 830 -107.30 17.29 66.48
C PRO A 830 -107.25 15.83 66.99
N VAL A 831 -107.50 15.73 68.30
CA VAL A 831 -107.35 14.65 69.30
C VAL A 831 -108.22 13.38 69.06
N PRO A 832 -107.77 12.17 69.47
CA PRO A 832 -108.48 10.88 69.30
C PRO A 832 -109.38 10.48 70.49
N VAL A 833 -110.42 9.66 70.25
CA VAL A 833 -111.22 8.94 71.27
C VAL A 833 -111.34 7.44 70.91
N MET A 834 -111.11 6.58 71.91
CA MET A 834 -110.88 5.10 71.95
C MET A 834 -112.14 4.24 71.69
N GLY A 835 -112.12 2.92 71.42
CA GLY A 835 -111.14 1.79 71.44
C GLY A 835 -111.86 0.48 70.98
N PRO A 836 -111.44 -0.79 71.28
CA PRO A 836 -110.28 -1.24 72.06
C PRO A 836 -109.50 -2.50 71.54
N LEU A 837 -108.29 -2.67 72.11
CA LEU A 837 -107.54 -3.89 72.52
C LEU A 837 -106.85 -4.89 71.54
N GLY A 838 -105.53 -4.99 71.73
CA GLY A 838 -104.68 -6.19 71.62
C GLY A 838 -103.48 -6.04 70.66
N GLY A 839 -102.20 -6.12 71.01
CA GLY A 839 -101.48 -6.38 72.25
C GLY A 839 -99.96 -6.37 71.97
N SER A 840 -99.19 -6.18 73.05
CA SER A 840 -97.73 -6.37 73.23
C SER A 840 -96.73 -5.29 72.80
N LEU A 841 -96.36 -4.49 73.82
CA LEU A 841 -95.14 -3.68 73.99
C LEU A 841 -93.87 -4.54 74.14
N MET A 842 -92.70 -3.97 73.81
CA MET A 842 -91.57 -3.60 74.71
C MET A 842 -90.26 -3.50 73.91
N SER A 843 -89.27 -2.66 74.21
CA SER A 843 -89.07 -1.62 75.23
C SER A 843 -87.90 -0.73 74.76
N LEU A 844 -87.69 0.36 75.48
CA LEU A 844 -87.16 1.63 75.05
C LEU A 844 -86.08 2.11 76.06
N PHE A 845 -85.11 2.89 75.56
CA PHE A 845 -84.23 3.87 76.24
C PHE A 845 -83.19 3.44 77.32
N ALA A 846 -81.94 3.87 77.10
CA ALA A 846 -81.23 4.93 77.86
C ALA A 846 -79.75 5.00 77.34
N MET A 847 -79.20 6.10 76.82
CA MET A 847 -78.79 7.42 77.37
C MET A 847 -77.44 7.45 78.14
N VAL A 848 -76.56 8.35 77.66
CA VAL A 848 -75.48 9.13 78.33
C VAL A 848 -74.05 8.56 78.49
N LEU A 849 -73.14 9.16 77.71
CA LEU A 849 -71.83 9.80 78.03
C LEU A 849 -70.96 9.29 79.20
N GLY A 850 -69.66 9.07 78.92
CA GLY A 850 -68.60 9.10 79.94
C GLY A 850 -67.32 8.39 79.51
N ALA A 851 -66.17 9.05 79.70
CA ALA A 851 -64.91 8.80 79.01
C ALA A 851 -63.86 7.97 79.81
N ALA A 852 -62.70 7.80 79.14
CA ALA A 852 -61.35 7.61 79.68
C ALA A 852 -60.75 6.17 79.72
N GLU A 853 -59.83 5.96 78.77
CA GLU A 853 -58.40 5.71 79.00
C GLU A 853 -57.95 4.59 79.98
N LEU A 854 -57.32 3.52 79.47
CA LEU A 854 -55.87 3.22 79.62
C LEU A 854 -55.54 1.73 79.29
N ARG A 855 -54.63 1.54 78.32
CA ARG A 855 -53.37 0.73 78.37
C ARG A 855 -53.47 -0.77 78.75
N ARG A 856 -52.79 -1.73 78.10
CA ARG A 856 -51.46 -1.70 77.45
C ARG A 856 -51.06 -3.11 76.93
N ARG A 857 -50.27 -3.10 75.84
CA ARG A 857 -49.14 -4.02 75.42
C ARG A 857 -49.51 -5.31 74.66
N LYS A 858 -48.77 -5.74 73.61
CA LYS A 858 -47.45 -5.33 73.06
C LYS A 858 -47.19 -5.96 71.67
N SER A 859 -46.59 -5.14 70.78
CA SER A 859 -45.43 -5.44 69.90
C SER A 859 -45.65 -6.21 68.58
N ALA A 860 -45.03 -5.89 67.43
CA ALA A 860 -44.02 -4.89 67.00
C ALA A 860 -43.95 -4.97 65.43
N LYS A 861 -44.00 -3.86 64.66
CA LYS A 861 -42.87 -3.01 64.16
C LYS A 861 -42.20 -3.66 62.90
N GLN A 862 -41.81 -3.00 61.81
CA GLN A 862 -41.26 -1.65 61.64
C GLN A 862 -40.98 -1.35 60.12
N ARG A 863 -41.41 -0.18 59.60
CA ARG A 863 -40.70 0.79 58.68
C ARG A 863 -40.16 0.32 57.29
N VAL A 864 -39.97 1.17 56.27
CA VAL A 864 -40.14 2.62 56.04
C VAL A 864 -40.08 2.90 54.53
N ASP A 865 -40.68 4.03 54.18
CA ASP A 865 -40.58 4.81 52.94
C ASP A 865 -39.16 4.91 52.31
N CYS A 866 -39.13 5.10 50.99
CA CYS A 866 -38.85 6.42 50.41
C CYS A 866 -39.49 6.51 49.03
#